data_AF-A0A2L0F2R4-F1
#
_entry.id   AF-A0A2L0F2R4-F1
#
_cell.length_a   1.000
_cell.length_b   1.000
_cell.length_c   1.000
_cell.angle_alpha   90.00
_cell.angle_beta   90.00
_cell.angle_gamma   90.00
#
_symmetry.space_group_name_H-M   'P 1'
#
loop_
_entity.id
_entity.type
_entity.pdbx_description
1 polymer ?
#
loop_
_entity_poly.entity_id
_entity_poly.type
_entity_poly.pdbx_seq_one_letter_code
_entity_poly.pdbx_strand_id
1 'polypeptide(L)'
;MKTAALALVLLGLGCDPAQEHAAPAPPPLTVEFAGCAGVRAGPVCELPPDRTVRLWIQAPPDATLTVAAGGPGGPARGAPVQGGVLAHVRVEEGARAVTVTAARAGAEATFRLDVDAPEVVPELERAEALRQAGRFDEAEAELEPLGRDPRPPVRSQARRKLARIARARGQTARAVELLVESIREDRADGRVSDEFKDRFTLVYIRVQVEHRLEDARRELDALLPLAPAYPEGRAISLYFRGLAAAEAADLRATLRLFREAAEHTARLGIDHYRRDVVERVAQTLGALGRSGEAVALFRDLAAELPADTAPCRRAILLNNAGWFALRAASTDAGGGAVPDQAPPFAVPDPVPLFEEALALSQRPCVEPLDRAHVLINLALALVERGRPQEAARHLAEARRAPAPPSPRVEAWRLLLEGRIALADGRAAAALPWFDRLSRLARDAAFPEAQFEGALGRAEAEDALGRAAAAGASYTRAEELLAAWSRSVPLGEGRDTFLGQYERCARLHVGFLLRRARLAPGAAARAAQVARRSRARLLSSLDWADRIGALAPDARARWEAAIAAYRAARAALDGRTAADWGLAKHRHAAAAAARAAEHARLRSALDDALAGLELGSSAEPPPPDDGELVLVYHPVRDGWAAFAVTGAGARAVALGPVDPRAAPERLGAQLLGPFDEEIARARRLRFAAYGPLDRLDLHALPHAGQPLLARVPVAYGLDLPPRPPAPSSPRSAVVVGDPRGDLPAARAEAAARAADLLRRGWSVVHLAGEAATHDAVRAAVERSGVSLLHYAGHGLFEGRDGWRSGLPLAGGGWLTVGDILALARVPQVVVLSGCDTARTADLARAEGLGLAQAFAAAGASVVVAAARPVRDALAAELMTALYGGRAPGHAGALPGGPSPEPPGDRLFLDDVPAALRAVELTLLRASPEGDWTSFRAIVR
;
A
#
# COMPACT_ATOMS: atom_id res chain seq x y z
N MET A 1 -3.80 -71.81 -42.84
CA MET A 1 -4.09 -71.87 -44.28
C MET A 1 -5.06 -70.73 -44.57
N LYS A 2 -4.65 -69.71 -45.34
CA LYS A 2 -5.04 -69.51 -46.76
C LYS A 2 -6.58 -69.51 -46.87
N THR A 3 -7.30 -68.45 -47.27
CA THR A 3 -7.09 -67.56 -48.43
C THR A 3 -8.15 -66.44 -48.40
N ALA A 4 -7.79 -65.29 -48.97
CA ALA A 4 -8.66 -64.14 -49.21
C ALA A 4 -9.75 -64.39 -50.27
N ALA A 5 -10.83 -63.61 -50.24
CA ALA A 5 -11.43 -63.00 -51.43
C ALA A 5 -12.49 -61.94 -51.07
N LEU A 6 -12.47 -60.88 -51.89
CA LEU A 6 -13.18 -59.62 -51.90
C LEU A 6 -14.68 -59.78 -52.29
N ALA A 7 -15.59 -58.96 -51.74
CA ALA A 7 -16.78 -58.50 -52.46
C ALA A 7 -17.44 -57.25 -51.83
N LEU A 8 -17.71 -56.30 -52.70
CA LEU A 8 -18.38 -55.00 -52.59
C LEU A 8 -19.83 -55.09 -52.04
N VAL A 9 -20.27 -54.14 -51.18
CA VAL A 9 -21.65 -53.62 -51.18
C VAL A 9 -21.68 -52.15 -50.75
N LEU A 10 -22.33 -51.34 -51.58
CA LEU A 10 -22.65 -49.91 -51.39
C LEU A 10 -23.87 -49.69 -50.47
N LEU A 11 -23.77 -48.61 -49.69
CA LEU A 11 -24.82 -47.69 -49.21
C LEU A 11 -26.12 -48.28 -48.63
N GLY A 12 -26.21 -48.22 -47.29
CA GLY A 12 -27.46 -48.05 -46.56
C GLY A 12 -27.34 -46.84 -45.62
N LEU A 13 -28.10 -45.78 -45.91
CA LEU A 13 -28.32 -44.64 -45.03
C LEU A 13 -29.00 -45.12 -43.74
N GLY A 14 -28.30 -45.03 -42.61
CA GLY A 14 -28.86 -45.19 -41.27
C GLY A 14 -28.62 -43.91 -40.48
N CYS A 15 -29.71 -43.28 -40.04
CA CYS A 15 -29.76 -42.05 -39.26
C CYS A 15 -28.93 -42.15 -37.96
N ASP A 16 -28.04 -41.20 -37.74
CA ASP A 16 -27.46 -40.90 -36.42
C ASP A 16 -28.46 -39.95 -35.70
N PRO A 17 -28.87 -40.23 -34.45
CA PRO A 17 -29.80 -39.39 -33.73
C PRO A 17 -29.15 -38.03 -33.46
N ALA A 18 -29.93 -36.98 -33.70
CA ALA A 18 -29.56 -35.58 -33.58
C ALA A 18 -28.76 -35.30 -32.30
N GLN A 19 -27.49 -34.92 -32.46
CA GLN A 19 -26.83 -34.03 -31.50
C GLN A 19 -27.63 -32.73 -31.48
N GLU A 20 -28.48 -32.55 -30.48
CA GLU A 20 -29.02 -31.24 -30.11
C GLU A 20 -27.82 -30.30 -29.92
N HIS A 21 -27.52 -29.51 -30.94
CA HIS A 21 -26.60 -28.40 -30.83
C HIS A 21 -27.26 -27.41 -29.87
N ALA A 22 -26.82 -27.42 -28.61
CA ALA A 22 -27.23 -26.45 -27.62
C ALA A 22 -27.11 -25.05 -28.23
N ALA A 23 -28.22 -24.29 -28.21
CA ALA A 23 -28.24 -22.95 -28.79
C ALA A 23 -27.07 -22.11 -28.23
N PRO A 24 -26.36 -21.34 -29.08
CA PRO A 24 -25.22 -20.57 -28.64
C PRO A 24 -25.63 -19.63 -27.49
N ALA A 25 -24.88 -19.66 -26.40
CA ALA A 25 -25.15 -18.81 -25.25
C ALA A 25 -24.97 -17.33 -25.64
N PRO A 26 -25.87 -16.41 -25.22
CA PRO A 26 -25.74 -15.00 -25.50
C PRO A 26 -24.43 -14.44 -24.95
N PRO A 27 -23.75 -13.54 -25.67
CA PRO A 27 -22.51 -12.96 -25.18
C PRO A 27 -22.75 -12.17 -23.89
N PRO A 28 -21.84 -12.19 -22.90
CA PRO A 28 -21.96 -11.34 -21.73
C PRO A 28 -21.98 -9.87 -22.17
N LEU A 29 -23.01 -9.13 -21.76
CA LEU A 29 -23.18 -7.72 -22.05
C LEU A 29 -23.40 -6.96 -20.74
N THR A 30 -22.49 -6.03 -20.44
CA THR A 30 -22.62 -5.12 -19.30
C THR A 30 -22.78 -3.70 -19.84
N VAL A 31 -23.84 -3.00 -19.42
CA VAL A 31 -24.07 -1.61 -19.75
C VAL A 31 -24.31 -0.80 -18.48
N GLU A 32 -23.55 0.29 -18.30
CA GLU A 32 -23.78 1.29 -17.26
C GLU A 32 -24.12 2.63 -17.93
N PHE A 33 -25.00 3.44 -17.33
CA PHE A 33 -25.44 4.70 -17.91
C PHE A 33 -25.29 5.89 -16.94
N ALA A 34 -25.13 7.09 -17.50
CA ALA A 34 -25.02 8.36 -16.78
C ALA A 34 -25.52 9.54 -17.62
N GLY A 35 -25.77 10.69 -16.98
CA GLY A 35 -26.19 11.94 -17.64
C GLY A 35 -27.69 12.15 -17.77
N CYS A 36 -28.51 11.34 -17.10
CA CYS A 36 -29.94 11.62 -16.98
C CYS A 36 -30.16 12.86 -16.09
N ALA A 37 -31.16 13.68 -16.40
CA ALA A 37 -31.63 14.73 -15.51
C ALA A 37 -32.17 14.14 -14.19
N GLY A 38 -32.92 13.04 -14.31
CA GLY A 38 -33.45 12.23 -13.23
C GLY A 38 -33.54 10.75 -13.61
N VAL A 39 -33.58 9.87 -12.61
CA VAL A 39 -33.78 8.42 -12.80
C VAL A 39 -34.90 7.95 -11.89
N ARG A 40 -35.94 7.34 -12.48
CA ARG A 40 -37.05 6.72 -11.75
C ARG A 40 -36.87 5.20 -11.67
N ALA A 41 -37.60 4.53 -10.77
CA ALA A 41 -37.67 3.07 -10.71
C ALA A 41 -38.16 2.50 -12.05
N GLY A 42 -37.53 1.44 -12.56
CA GLY A 42 -37.82 0.95 -13.92
C GLY A 42 -36.61 0.37 -14.66
N PRO A 43 -35.40 0.92 -14.55
CA PRO A 43 -35.05 2.33 -14.43
C PRO A 43 -35.50 3.16 -15.65
N VAL A 44 -35.99 4.39 -15.42
CA VAL A 44 -36.36 5.33 -16.50
C VAL A 44 -35.48 6.58 -16.43
N CYS A 45 -34.79 6.89 -17.53
CA CYS A 45 -33.92 8.07 -17.66
C CYS A 45 -34.72 9.28 -18.14
N GLU A 46 -34.92 10.26 -17.26
CA GLU A 46 -35.44 11.58 -17.66
C GLU A 46 -34.32 12.31 -18.39
N LEU A 47 -34.54 12.65 -19.67
CA LEU A 47 -33.50 13.15 -20.55
C LEU A 47 -33.02 14.56 -20.15
N PRO A 48 -31.71 14.85 -20.23
CA PRO A 48 -31.20 16.22 -20.08
C PRO A 48 -31.66 17.12 -21.24
N PRO A 49 -31.52 18.46 -21.11
CA PRO A 49 -31.92 19.40 -22.16
C PRO A 49 -31.28 19.15 -23.53
N ASP A 50 -30.03 18.66 -23.55
CA ASP A 50 -29.32 18.33 -24.79
C ASP A 50 -29.65 16.93 -25.34
N ARG A 51 -30.48 16.16 -24.61
CA ARG A 51 -30.91 14.78 -24.89
C ARG A 51 -29.77 13.78 -25.04
N THR A 52 -28.60 14.05 -24.45
CA THR A 52 -27.44 13.16 -24.54
C THR A 52 -27.32 12.29 -23.29
N VAL A 53 -27.29 10.96 -23.48
CA VAL A 53 -27.02 9.99 -22.41
C VAL A 53 -25.66 9.33 -22.66
N ARG A 54 -24.89 9.10 -21.60
CA ARG A 54 -23.61 8.38 -21.69
C ARG A 54 -23.82 6.92 -21.35
N LEU A 55 -23.29 6.03 -22.19
CA LEU A 55 -23.32 4.59 -21.98
C LEU A 55 -21.90 4.04 -21.97
N TRP A 56 -21.51 3.35 -20.90
CA TRP A 56 -20.34 2.50 -20.89
C TRP A 56 -20.77 1.07 -21.22
N ILE A 57 -20.23 0.53 -22.32
CA ILE A 57 -20.65 -0.75 -22.89
C ILE A 57 -19.46 -1.71 -22.89
N GLN A 58 -19.59 -2.85 -22.22
CA GLN A 58 -18.59 -3.92 -22.24
C GLN A 58 -19.21 -5.21 -22.79
N ALA A 59 -18.57 -5.76 -23.82
CA ALA A 59 -18.90 -7.03 -24.44
C ALA A 59 -17.61 -7.70 -24.95
N PRO A 60 -17.64 -9.00 -25.30
CA PRO A 60 -16.51 -9.66 -25.93
C PRO A 60 -16.02 -8.89 -27.17
N PRO A 61 -14.70 -8.82 -27.43
CA PRO A 61 -14.15 -8.04 -28.54
C PRO A 61 -14.57 -8.55 -29.94
N ASP A 62 -15.04 -9.80 -30.03
CA ASP A 62 -15.59 -10.43 -31.23
C ASP A 62 -17.13 -10.33 -31.32
N ALA A 63 -17.78 -9.65 -30.37
CA ALA A 63 -19.20 -9.34 -30.46
C ALA A 63 -19.43 -8.06 -31.26
N THR A 64 -20.44 -8.06 -32.12
CA THR A 64 -20.87 -6.85 -32.84
C THR A 64 -21.79 -6.04 -31.94
N LEU A 65 -21.44 -4.78 -31.68
CA LEU A 65 -22.19 -3.87 -30.82
C LEU A 65 -23.02 -2.87 -31.63
N THR A 66 -24.32 -2.83 -31.38
CA THR A 66 -25.24 -1.85 -31.96
C THR A 66 -25.98 -1.06 -30.89
N VAL A 67 -26.20 0.23 -31.14
CA VAL A 67 -26.94 1.15 -30.26
C VAL A 67 -28.07 1.79 -31.06
N ALA A 68 -29.29 1.71 -30.54
CA ALA A 68 -30.49 2.31 -31.12
C ALA A 68 -31.12 3.30 -30.13
N ALA A 69 -31.47 4.51 -30.59
CA ALA A 69 -32.02 5.59 -29.78
C ALA A 69 -33.11 6.41 -30.50
N GLY A 70 -34.00 5.73 -31.24
CA GLY A 70 -35.12 6.35 -31.97
C GLY A 70 -35.26 5.91 -33.44
N GLY A 71 -34.16 5.47 -34.06
CA GLY A 71 -34.09 4.95 -35.43
C GLY A 71 -33.36 3.60 -35.54
N PRO A 72 -33.02 3.15 -36.77
CA PRO A 72 -32.28 1.89 -36.97
C PRO A 72 -30.92 1.96 -36.25
N GLY A 73 -30.62 0.93 -35.45
CA GLY A 73 -29.43 0.89 -34.61
C GLY A 73 -28.13 1.01 -35.43
N GLY A 74 -27.20 1.83 -34.96
CA GLY A 74 -25.88 2.01 -35.56
C GLY A 74 -24.78 1.33 -34.74
N PRO A 75 -23.55 1.19 -35.26
CA PRO A 75 -22.44 0.65 -34.50
C PRO A 75 -22.16 1.53 -33.26
N ALA A 76 -21.85 0.91 -32.11
CA ALA A 76 -21.45 1.64 -30.92
C ALA A 76 -20.15 2.43 -31.18
N ARG A 77 -20.23 3.76 -31.18
CA ARG A 77 -19.07 4.67 -31.35
C ARG A 77 -18.78 5.37 -30.04
N GLY A 78 -17.52 5.31 -29.60
CA GLY A 78 -17.11 5.89 -28.33
C GLY A 78 -15.62 5.73 -28.06
N ALA A 79 -15.16 6.30 -26.95
CA ALA A 79 -13.78 6.17 -26.52
C ALA A 79 -13.58 4.83 -25.77
N PRO A 80 -12.48 4.10 -25.99
CA PRO A 80 -12.16 2.93 -25.19
C PRO A 80 -11.81 3.35 -23.76
N VAL A 81 -12.52 2.81 -22.77
CA VAL A 81 -12.30 3.10 -21.34
C VAL A 81 -12.41 1.80 -20.56
N GLN A 82 -11.33 1.42 -19.86
CA GLN A 82 -11.29 0.25 -18.95
C GLN A 82 -11.86 -1.04 -19.55
N GLY A 83 -11.54 -1.34 -20.81
CA GLY A 83 -11.99 -2.56 -21.50
C GLY A 83 -13.43 -2.51 -22.02
N GLY A 84 -14.12 -1.38 -21.92
CA GLY A 84 -15.40 -1.10 -22.57
C GLY A 84 -15.32 0.12 -23.49
N VAL A 85 -16.46 0.49 -24.07
CA VAL A 85 -16.63 1.68 -24.93
C VAL A 85 -17.54 2.68 -24.22
N LEU A 86 -17.05 3.89 -24.00
CA LEU A 86 -17.84 5.02 -23.51
C LEU A 86 -18.45 5.77 -24.71
N ALA A 87 -19.73 5.55 -24.96
CA ALA A 87 -20.50 6.17 -26.03
C ALA A 87 -21.33 7.35 -25.51
N HIS A 88 -21.35 8.44 -26.27
CA HIS A 88 -22.26 9.58 -26.06
C HIS A 88 -23.42 9.43 -27.03
N VAL A 89 -24.61 9.13 -26.52
CA VAL A 89 -25.78 8.77 -27.31
C VAL A 89 -26.79 9.90 -27.25
N ARG A 90 -26.96 10.61 -28.37
CA ARG A 90 -28.04 11.59 -28.53
C ARG A 90 -29.34 10.85 -28.81
N VAL A 91 -30.33 11.03 -27.95
CA VAL A 91 -31.64 10.36 -28.04
C VAL A 91 -32.57 11.17 -28.93
N GLU A 92 -33.06 10.57 -30.01
CA GLU A 92 -33.94 11.23 -30.98
C GLU A 92 -35.27 11.62 -30.33
N GLU A 93 -35.93 12.61 -30.92
CA GLU A 93 -37.24 13.05 -30.47
C GLU A 93 -38.29 11.93 -30.68
N GLY A 94 -39.13 11.69 -29.68
CA GLY A 94 -40.12 10.61 -29.71
C GLY A 94 -39.60 9.20 -29.38
N ALA A 95 -38.28 9.00 -29.24
CA ALA A 95 -37.73 7.74 -28.78
C ALA A 95 -38.20 7.40 -27.36
N ARG A 96 -38.59 6.13 -27.13
CA ARG A 96 -39.05 5.63 -25.81
C ARG A 96 -37.99 4.86 -25.02
N ALA A 97 -36.91 4.46 -25.67
CA ALA A 97 -35.78 3.81 -25.02
C ALA A 97 -34.50 3.93 -25.83
N VAL A 98 -33.38 3.73 -25.14
CA VAL A 98 -32.08 3.43 -25.73
C VAL A 98 -31.82 1.94 -25.57
N THR A 99 -31.50 1.26 -26.68
CA THR A 99 -31.24 -0.18 -26.70
C THR A 99 -29.82 -0.45 -27.15
N VAL A 100 -29.12 -1.34 -26.45
CA VAL A 100 -27.78 -1.81 -26.80
C VAL A 100 -27.85 -3.30 -27.05
N THR A 101 -27.40 -3.75 -28.22
CA THR A 101 -27.38 -5.17 -28.58
C THR A 101 -25.96 -5.62 -28.87
N ALA A 102 -25.58 -6.77 -28.29
CA ALA A 102 -24.33 -7.46 -28.56
C ALA A 102 -24.63 -8.80 -29.23
N ALA A 103 -24.18 -8.96 -30.47
CA ALA A 103 -24.39 -10.17 -31.27
C ALA A 103 -23.08 -10.95 -31.44
N ARG A 104 -23.11 -12.26 -31.17
CA ARG A 104 -21.95 -13.16 -31.33
C ARG A 104 -22.41 -14.56 -31.75
N ALA A 105 -21.88 -15.07 -32.86
CA ALA A 105 -22.14 -16.44 -33.33
C ALA A 105 -23.63 -16.82 -33.40
N GLY A 106 -24.49 -15.87 -33.80
CA GLY A 106 -25.95 -16.08 -33.90
C GLY A 106 -26.74 -15.94 -32.61
N ALA A 107 -26.08 -15.66 -31.47
CA ALA A 107 -26.75 -15.33 -30.19
C ALA A 107 -26.64 -13.84 -29.88
N GLU A 108 -27.68 -13.27 -29.28
CA GLU A 108 -27.75 -11.84 -28.95
C GLU A 108 -28.06 -11.62 -27.46
N ALA A 109 -27.39 -10.63 -26.87
CA ALA A 109 -27.74 -10.06 -25.59
C ALA A 109 -28.19 -8.61 -25.79
N THR A 110 -29.27 -8.20 -25.13
CA THR A 110 -29.83 -6.86 -25.29
C THR A 110 -30.02 -6.20 -23.93
N PHE A 111 -29.57 -4.95 -23.82
CA PHE A 111 -29.86 -4.03 -22.73
C PHE A 111 -30.83 -2.95 -23.21
N ARG A 112 -31.79 -2.59 -22.37
CA ARG A 112 -32.78 -1.55 -22.66
C ARG A 112 -32.84 -0.56 -21.49
N LEU A 113 -32.73 0.73 -21.81
CA LEU A 113 -32.96 1.85 -20.90
C LEU A 113 -34.16 2.66 -21.39
N ASP A 114 -35.26 2.66 -20.65
CA ASP A 114 -36.41 3.51 -20.97
C ASP A 114 -36.05 4.99 -20.75
N VAL A 115 -36.56 5.85 -21.63
CA VAL A 115 -36.33 7.31 -21.56
C VAL A 115 -37.65 8.05 -21.49
N ASP A 116 -37.63 9.19 -20.80
CA ASP A 116 -38.79 10.09 -20.69
C ASP A 116 -38.35 11.55 -20.75
N ALA A 117 -39.30 12.45 -21.01
CA ALA A 117 -39.06 13.88 -20.88
C ALA A 117 -39.08 14.29 -19.38
N PRO A 118 -38.19 15.19 -18.95
CA PRO A 118 -38.24 15.70 -17.58
C PRO A 118 -39.50 16.56 -17.38
N GLU A 119 -40.10 16.48 -16.19
CA GLU A 119 -41.17 17.38 -15.79
C GLU A 119 -40.58 18.78 -15.56
N VAL A 120 -40.97 19.76 -16.38
CA VAL A 120 -40.51 21.15 -16.25
C VAL A 120 -41.52 21.94 -15.42
N VAL A 121 -41.08 22.45 -14.28
CA VAL A 121 -41.86 23.36 -13.44
C VAL A 121 -41.15 24.72 -13.41
N PRO A 122 -41.66 25.74 -14.13
CA PRO A 122 -40.98 27.03 -14.30
C PRO A 122 -40.59 27.71 -12.98
N GLU A 123 -41.42 27.59 -11.95
CA GLU A 123 -41.16 28.13 -10.61
C GLU A 123 -39.92 27.51 -9.96
N LEU A 124 -39.74 26.19 -10.10
CA LEU A 124 -38.57 25.47 -9.56
C LEU A 124 -37.28 25.85 -10.30
N GLU A 125 -37.35 26.10 -11.61
CA GLU A 125 -36.22 26.57 -12.42
C GLU A 125 -35.83 28.01 -12.08
N ARG A 126 -36.82 28.91 -11.92
CA ARG A 126 -36.58 30.29 -11.47
C ARG A 126 -35.95 30.32 -10.09
N ALA A 127 -36.47 29.55 -9.14
CA ALA A 127 -35.91 29.44 -7.80
C ALA A 127 -34.46 28.90 -7.81
N GLU A 128 -34.17 27.93 -8.67
CA GLU A 128 -32.82 27.40 -8.83
C GLU A 128 -31.85 28.45 -9.38
N ALA A 129 -32.26 29.24 -10.38
CA ALA A 129 -31.47 30.33 -10.92
C ALA A 129 -31.19 31.41 -9.85
N LEU A 130 -32.20 31.79 -9.06
CA LEU A 130 -32.05 32.72 -7.93
C LEU A 130 -31.06 32.18 -6.89
N ARG A 131 -31.17 30.89 -6.54
CA ARG A 131 -30.25 30.21 -5.61
C ARG A 131 -28.82 30.21 -6.13
N GLN A 132 -28.61 29.90 -7.42
CA GLN A 132 -27.29 29.91 -8.06
C GLN A 132 -26.68 31.32 -8.13
N ALA A 133 -27.52 32.35 -8.23
CA ALA A 133 -27.11 33.75 -8.14
C ALA A 133 -26.89 34.25 -6.69
N GLY A 134 -27.05 33.40 -5.67
CA GLY A 134 -26.91 33.77 -4.25
C GLY A 134 -28.08 34.57 -3.68
N ARG A 135 -29.17 34.74 -4.43
CA ARG A 135 -30.38 35.48 -4.02
C ARG A 135 -31.31 34.58 -3.21
N PHE A 136 -30.83 34.15 -2.03
CA PHE A 136 -31.49 33.11 -1.23
C PHE A 136 -32.88 33.49 -0.72
N ASP A 137 -33.11 34.74 -0.32
CA ASP A 137 -34.42 35.18 0.18
C ASP A 137 -35.50 35.09 -0.91
N GLU A 138 -35.16 35.47 -2.13
CA GLU A 138 -36.07 35.41 -3.27
C GLU A 138 -36.31 33.97 -3.74
N ALA A 139 -35.25 33.15 -3.72
CA ALA A 139 -35.39 31.72 -4.00
C ALA A 139 -36.31 31.03 -2.99
N GLU A 140 -36.19 31.34 -1.69
CA GLU A 140 -37.10 30.79 -0.67
C GLU A 140 -38.54 31.25 -0.86
N ALA A 141 -38.77 32.54 -1.17
CA ALA A 141 -40.10 33.07 -1.41
C ALA A 141 -40.84 32.35 -2.55
N GLU A 142 -40.11 31.94 -3.60
CA GLU A 142 -40.65 31.12 -4.70
C GLU A 142 -40.89 29.67 -4.29
N LEU A 143 -40.03 29.09 -3.42
CA LEU A 143 -40.08 27.67 -3.06
C LEU A 143 -41.06 27.33 -1.93
N GLU A 144 -41.28 28.25 -0.99
CA GLU A 144 -42.08 27.98 0.22
C GLU A 144 -43.56 27.67 -0.05
N PRO A 145 -44.23 28.29 -1.05
CA PRO A 145 -45.54 27.85 -1.51
C PRO A 145 -45.52 26.43 -2.12
N LEU A 146 -44.49 26.13 -2.91
CA LEU A 146 -44.33 24.82 -3.58
C LEU A 146 -44.03 23.68 -2.60
N GLY A 147 -43.45 23.99 -1.43
CA GLY A 147 -43.28 23.04 -0.32
C GLY A 147 -44.59 22.46 0.21
N ARG A 148 -45.75 22.98 -0.21
CA ARG A 148 -47.10 22.47 0.08
C ARG A 148 -47.89 22.08 -1.16
N ASP A 149 -47.25 21.99 -2.34
CA ASP A 149 -47.92 21.62 -3.59
C ASP A 149 -48.56 20.22 -3.45
N PRO A 150 -49.80 20.01 -3.95
CA PRO A 150 -50.46 18.71 -3.88
C PRO A 150 -49.70 17.61 -4.64
N ARG A 151 -48.94 17.95 -5.68
CA ARG A 151 -48.12 17.01 -6.47
C ARG A 151 -46.86 16.65 -5.67
N PRO A 152 -46.71 15.38 -5.24
CA PRO A 152 -45.53 14.96 -4.48
C PRO A 152 -44.18 15.25 -5.18
N PRO A 153 -44.03 15.06 -6.51
CA PRO A 153 -42.82 15.40 -7.26
C PRO A 153 -42.39 16.87 -7.20
N VAL A 154 -43.34 17.80 -7.13
CA VAL A 154 -43.05 19.25 -7.06
C VAL A 154 -42.69 19.63 -5.64
N ARG A 155 -43.41 19.06 -4.67
CA ARG A 155 -43.20 19.28 -3.25
C ARG A 155 -41.84 18.79 -2.77
N SER A 156 -41.40 17.59 -3.18
CA SER A 156 -40.09 17.05 -2.81
C SER A 156 -38.95 17.89 -3.41
N GLN A 157 -39.08 18.31 -4.68
CA GLN A 157 -38.13 19.20 -5.34
C GLN A 157 -38.03 20.58 -4.67
N ALA A 158 -39.16 21.15 -4.23
CA ALA A 158 -39.15 22.40 -3.49
C ALA A 158 -38.41 22.26 -2.15
N ARG A 159 -38.75 21.23 -1.37
CA ARG A 159 -38.10 20.91 -0.09
C ARG A 159 -36.60 20.74 -0.21
N ARG A 160 -36.13 19.98 -1.21
CA ARG A 160 -34.69 19.74 -1.36
C ARG A 160 -33.91 21.00 -1.75
N LYS A 161 -34.53 21.92 -2.50
CA LYS A 161 -33.92 23.22 -2.83
C LYS A 161 -33.88 24.12 -1.59
N LEU A 162 -34.97 24.17 -0.81
CA LEU A 162 -35.00 24.83 0.50
C LEU A 162 -33.93 24.25 1.44
N ALA A 163 -33.72 22.94 1.44
CA ALA A 163 -32.69 22.31 2.26
C ALA A 163 -31.27 22.78 1.90
N ARG A 164 -30.99 22.95 0.59
CA ARG A 164 -29.71 23.47 0.10
C ARG A 164 -29.51 24.95 0.50
N ILE A 165 -30.58 25.74 0.51
CA ILE A 165 -30.54 27.13 1.01
C ILE A 165 -30.30 27.15 2.52
N ALA A 166 -31.05 26.35 3.29
CA ALA A 166 -30.87 26.20 4.73
C ALA A 166 -29.43 25.80 5.07
N ARG A 167 -28.85 24.84 4.33
CA ARG A 167 -27.45 24.43 4.47
C ARG A 167 -26.49 25.59 4.19
N ALA A 168 -26.69 26.34 3.11
CA ALA A 168 -25.85 27.49 2.74
C ALA A 168 -25.87 28.59 3.81
N ARG A 169 -26.98 28.71 4.55
CA ARG A 169 -27.13 29.64 5.69
C ARG A 169 -26.70 29.08 7.05
N GLY A 170 -26.13 27.88 7.10
CA GLY A 170 -25.74 27.23 8.35
C GLY A 170 -26.91 26.74 9.22
N GLN A 171 -28.13 26.67 8.67
CA GLN A 171 -29.33 26.16 9.34
C GLN A 171 -29.39 24.63 9.26
N THR A 172 -28.41 23.96 9.86
CA THR A 172 -28.19 22.50 9.73
C THR A 172 -29.43 21.68 10.08
N ALA A 173 -30.09 21.98 11.20
CA ALA A 173 -31.28 21.24 11.64
C ALA A 173 -32.43 21.32 10.61
N ARG A 174 -32.72 22.52 10.10
CA ARG A 174 -33.75 22.74 9.05
C ARG A 174 -33.37 22.02 7.75
N ALA A 175 -32.10 22.06 7.36
CA ALA A 175 -31.64 21.36 6.17
C ALA A 175 -31.83 19.84 6.30
N VAL A 176 -31.50 19.26 7.45
CA VAL A 176 -31.69 17.82 7.72
C VAL A 176 -33.17 17.44 7.68
N GLU A 177 -34.04 18.20 8.33
CA GLU A 177 -35.49 17.97 8.34
C GLU A 177 -36.07 17.94 6.92
N LEU A 178 -35.79 18.98 6.13
CA LEU A 178 -36.25 19.08 4.74
C LEU A 178 -35.71 17.95 3.86
N LEU A 179 -34.45 17.53 4.05
CA LEU A 179 -33.88 16.40 3.32
C LEU A 179 -34.57 15.08 3.67
N VAL A 180 -34.80 14.80 4.95
CA VAL A 180 -35.47 13.58 5.40
C VAL A 180 -36.90 13.51 4.83
N GLU A 181 -37.62 14.64 4.82
CA GLU A 181 -38.94 14.71 4.19
C GLU A 181 -38.88 14.45 2.68
N SER A 182 -37.97 15.12 1.96
CA SER A 182 -37.81 14.92 0.51
C SER A 182 -37.44 13.48 0.14
N ILE A 183 -36.53 12.85 0.90
CA ILE A 183 -36.12 11.45 0.70
C ILE A 183 -37.32 10.50 0.86
N ARG A 184 -38.19 10.76 1.85
CA ARG A 184 -39.39 9.93 2.07
C ARG A 184 -40.35 10.01 0.87
N GLU A 185 -40.52 11.20 0.31
CA GLU A 185 -41.39 11.43 -0.84
C GLU A 185 -40.81 10.86 -2.13
N ASP A 186 -39.53 11.11 -2.39
CA ASP A 186 -38.84 10.59 -3.56
C ASP A 186 -38.84 9.06 -3.57
N ARG A 187 -38.69 8.42 -2.41
CA ARG A 187 -38.82 6.96 -2.28
C ARG A 187 -40.23 6.47 -2.61
N ALA A 188 -41.26 7.18 -2.14
CA ALA A 188 -42.65 6.81 -2.41
C ALA A 188 -43.01 6.97 -3.91
N ASP A 189 -42.45 8.00 -4.56
CA ASP A 189 -42.67 8.30 -5.98
C ASP A 189 -41.70 7.53 -6.91
N GLY A 190 -40.76 6.76 -6.35
CA GLY A 190 -39.76 6.02 -7.11
C GLY A 190 -38.71 6.89 -7.80
N ARG A 191 -38.43 8.12 -7.34
CA ARG A 191 -37.38 9.01 -7.87
C ARG A 191 -36.00 8.63 -7.33
N VAL A 192 -35.45 7.55 -7.86
CA VAL A 192 -34.19 6.94 -7.42
C VAL A 192 -33.03 7.95 -7.41
N SER A 193 -32.76 8.66 -8.51
CA SER A 193 -31.60 9.58 -8.55
C SER A 193 -31.66 10.69 -7.52
N ASP A 194 -32.87 11.09 -7.16
CA ASP A 194 -33.11 12.21 -6.26
C ASP A 194 -32.90 11.81 -4.80
N GLU A 195 -33.41 10.64 -4.42
CA GLU A 195 -33.11 10.02 -3.13
C GLU A 195 -31.58 9.88 -2.93
N PHE A 196 -30.84 9.49 -3.98
CA PHE A 196 -29.36 9.47 -3.93
C PHE A 196 -28.77 10.87 -3.66
N LYS A 197 -29.14 11.88 -4.45
CA LYS A 197 -28.60 13.26 -4.34
C LYS A 197 -28.89 13.88 -2.96
N ASP A 198 -30.07 13.63 -2.40
CA ASP A 198 -30.45 14.18 -1.11
C ASP A 198 -29.80 13.41 0.06
N ARG A 199 -29.69 12.08 -0.04
CA ARG A 199 -28.88 11.29 0.92
C ARG A 199 -27.41 11.65 0.89
N PHE A 200 -26.82 11.94 -0.28
CA PHE A 200 -25.44 12.44 -0.36
C PHE A 200 -25.25 13.76 0.37
N THR A 201 -26.23 14.67 0.23
CA THR A 201 -26.21 15.93 0.97
C THR A 201 -26.32 15.69 2.47
N LEU A 202 -27.18 14.77 2.90
CA LEU A 202 -27.33 14.40 4.31
C LEU A 202 -26.06 13.74 4.85
N VAL A 203 -25.45 12.82 4.11
CA VAL A 203 -24.16 12.18 4.45
C VAL A 203 -23.07 13.24 4.61
N TYR A 204 -22.97 14.20 3.69
CA TYR A 204 -22.01 15.29 3.82
C TYR A 204 -22.21 16.06 5.13
N ILE A 205 -23.45 16.41 5.48
CA ILE A 205 -23.76 17.09 6.75
C ILE A 205 -23.35 16.22 7.95
N ARG A 206 -23.75 14.94 7.95
CA ARG A 206 -23.44 14.01 9.05
C ARG A 206 -21.92 13.82 9.22
N VAL A 207 -21.16 13.73 8.13
CA VAL A 207 -19.69 13.53 8.19
C VAL A 207 -18.95 14.82 8.55
N GLN A 208 -19.23 15.92 7.83
CA GLN A 208 -18.38 17.11 7.87
C GLN A 208 -18.85 18.17 8.87
N VAL A 209 -20.12 18.17 9.26
CA VAL A 209 -20.70 19.20 10.14
C VAL A 209 -21.00 18.64 11.52
N GLU A 210 -21.65 17.48 11.58
CA GLU A 210 -22.09 16.89 12.85
C GLU A 210 -21.17 15.80 13.41
N HIS A 211 -20.21 15.32 12.61
CA HIS A 211 -19.32 14.20 12.93
C HIS A 211 -20.03 12.91 13.41
N ARG A 212 -21.23 12.63 12.87
CA ARG A 212 -22.06 11.45 13.15
C ARG A 212 -21.84 10.35 12.10
N LEU A 213 -20.70 9.65 12.20
CA LEU A 213 -20.28 8.65 11.20
C LEU A 213 -21.22 7.45 11.07
N GLU A 214 -21.83 6.99 12.18
CA GLU A 214 -22.80 5.90 12.14
C GLU A 214 -24.08 6.27 11.38
N ASP A 215 -24.57 7.49 11.59
CA ASP A 215 -25.71 8.03 10.86
C ASP A 215 -25.39 8.10 9.37
N ALA A 216 -24.22 8.66 9.01
CA ALA A 216 -23.76 8.71 7.62
C ALA A 216 -23.71 7.31 6.97
N ARG A 217 -23.22 6.29 7.71
CA ARG A 217 -23.19 4.92 7.23
C ARG A 217 -24.58 4.35 6.99
N ARG A 218 -25.55 4.59 7.89
CA ARG A 218 -26.95 4.18 7.68
C ARG A 218 -27.56 4.81 6.44
N GLU A 219 -27.28 6.09 6.18
CA GLU A 219 -27.77 6.76 4.97
C GLU A 219 -27.18 6.15 3.68
N LEU A 220 -25.91 5.74 3.70
CA LEU A 220 -25.22 5.10 2.58
C LEU A 220 -25.62 3.62 2.38
N ASP A 221 -25.95 2.90 3.45
CA ASP A 221 -26.40 1.51 3.39
C ASP A 221 -27.83 1.41 2.87
N ALA A 222 -28.68 2.40 3.16
CA ALA A 222 -30.02 2.52 2.60
C ALA A 222 -30.04 2.69 1.07
N LEU A 223 -28.92 3.06 0.43
CA LEU A 223 -28.77 3.17 -1.02
C LEU A 223 -28.41 1.84 -1.70
N LEU A 224 -27.94 0.83 -0.97
CA LEU A 224 -27.47 -0.43 -1.54
C LEU A 224 -28.53 -1.15 -2.38
N PRO A 225 -29.81 -1.26 -1.94
CA PRO A 225 -30.85 -1.91 -2.75
C PRO A 225 -31.19 -1.17 -4.05
N LEU A 226 -30.91 0.14 -4.11
CA LEU A 226 -31.24 1.01 -5.25
C LEU A 226 -30.09 1.13 -6.25
N ALA A 227 -28.86 0.80 -5.84
CA ALA A 227 -27.63 0.96 -6.63
C ALA A 227 -27.62 0.24 -8.00
N PRO A 228 -28.29 -0.91 -8.21
CA PRO A 228 -28.38 -1.52 -9.53
C PRO A 228 -29.17 -0.67 -10.54
N ALA A 229 -30.18 0.07 -10.08
CA ALA A 229 -31.06 0.88 -10.93
C ALA A 229 -30.44 2.24 -11.34
N TYR A 230 -29.40 2.70 -10.61
CA TYR A 230 -28.76 3.99 -10.88
C TYR A 230 -27.22 3.89 -10.81
N PRO A 231 -26.56 3.48 -11.91
CA PRO A 231 -25.10 3.28 -11.96
C PRO A 231 -24.29 4.55 -11.62
N GLU A 232 -24.72 5.72 -12.09
CA GLU A 232 -24.11 7.01 -11.73
C GLU A 232 -24.17 7.28 -10.22
N GLY A 233 -25.32 7.05 -9.58
CA GLY A 233 -25.44 7.13 -8.13
C GLY A 233 -24.56 6.13 -7.40
N ARG A 234 -24.49 4.89 -7.87
CA ARG A 234 -23.60 3.86 -7.31
C ARG A 234 -22.13 4.31 -7.34
N ALA A 235 -21.68 4.88 -8.46
CA ALA A 235 -20.32 5.40 -8.61
C ALA A 235 -20.02 6.52 -7.60
N ILE A 236 -20.96 7.46 -7.43
CA ILE A 236 -20.82 8.61 -6.51
C ILE A 236 -20.92 8.16 -5.04
N SER A 237 -21.72 7.14 -4.72
CA SER A 237 -21.81 6.58 -3.35
C SER A 237 -20.46 6.12 -2.81
N LEU A 238 -19.56 5.63 -3.67
CA LEU A 238 -18.20 5.23 -3.28
C LEU A 238 -17.38 6.42 -2.78
N TYR A 239 -17.52 7.60 -3.39
CA TYR A 239 -16.87 8.83 -2.92
C TYR A 239 -17.34 9.20 -1.52
N PHE A 240 -18.65 9.16 -1.25
CA PHE A 240 -19.18 9.49 0.09
C PHE A 240 -18.82 8.44 1.14
N ARG A 241 -18.77 7.15 0.77
CA ARG A 241 -18.20 6.10 1.63
C ARG A 241 -16.73 6.39 1.94
N GLY A 242 -15.95 6.82 0.95
CA GLY A 242 -14.56 7.23 1.12
C GLY A 242 -14.39 8.43 2.05
N LEU A 243 -15.26 9.44 1.96
CA LEU A 243 -15.26 10.59 2.88
C LEU A 243 -15.52 10.16 4.34
N ALA A 244 -16.48 9.26 4.56
CA ALA A 244 -16.76 8.74 5.90
C ALA A 244 -15.59 7.92 6.46
N ALA A 245 -14.93 7.11 5.62
CA ALA A 245 -13.73 6.37 6.00
C ALA A 245 -12.55 7.30 6.34
N ALA A 246 -12.36 8.37 5.56
CA ALA A 246 -11.31 9.36 5.80
C ALA A 246 -11.49 10.08 7.14
N GLU A 247 -12.73 10.45 7.47
CA GLU A 247 -13.07 11.09 8.74
C GLU A 247 -12.92 10.11 9.93
N ALA A 248 -13.14 8.81 9.70
CA ALA A 248 -12.83 7.75 10.67
C ALA A 248 -11.32 7.44 10.81
N ALA A 249 -10.44 8.15 10.09
CA ALA A 249 -9.00 7.89 9.99
C ALA A 249 -8.64 6.46 9.50
N ASP A 250 -9.54 5.82 8.76
CA ASP A 250 -9.33 4.52 8.11
C ASP A 250 -8.74 4.73 6.71
N LEU A 251 -7.42 4.94 6.65
CA LEU A 251 -6.71 5.19 5.40
C LEU A 251 -6.79 4.01 4.42
N ARG A 252 -6.97 2.79 4.93
CA ARG A 252 -7.13 1.57 4.12
C ARG A 252 -8.41 1.63 3.32
N ALA A 253 -9.56 1.76 3.99
CA ALA A 253 -10.84 1.88 3.31
C ALA A 253 -10.89 3.14 2.42
N THR A 254 -10.32 4.24 2.90
CA THR A 254 -10.27 5.53 2.17
C THR A 254 -9.63 5.39 0.79
N LEU A 255 -8.41 4.86 0.70
CA LEU A 255 -7.69 4.75 -0.58
C LEU A 255 -8.44 3.83 -1.56
N ARG A 256 -8.91 2.67 -1.06
CA ARG A 256 -9.66 1.71 -1.88
C ARG A 256 -10.92 2.32 -2.45
N LEU A 257 -11.74 2.94 -1.61
CA LEU A 257 -13.01 3.54 -2.00
C LEU A 257 -12.84 4.70 -2.98
N PHE A 258 -11.84 5.56 -2.80
CA PHE A 258 -11.59 6.65 -3.75
C PHE A 258 -11.04 6.16 -5.09
N ARG A 259 -10.18 5.13 -5.12
CA ARG A 259 -9.75 4.54 -6.39
C ARG A 259 -10.92 3.89 -7.14
N GLU A 260 -11.75 3.14 -6.43
CA GLU A 260 -12.95 2.54 -7.00
C GLU A 260 -13.90 3.61 -7.55
N ALA A 261 -14.12 4.69 -6.79
CA ALA A 261 -14.89 5.85 -7.27
C ALA A 261 -14.26 6.50 -8.51
N ALA A 262 -12.94 6.62 -8.58
CA ALA A 262 -12.24 7.19 -9.74
C ALA A 262 -12.41 6.31 -10.98
N GLU A 263 -12.33 4.98 -10.81
CA GLU A 263 -12.55 4.02 -11.87
C GLU A 263 -13.97 4.11 -12.42
N HIS A 264 -14.99 4.09 -11.55
CA HIS A 264 -16.39 4.12 -11.97
C HIS A 264 -16.79 5.48 -12.57
N THR A 265 -16.33 6.60 -12.02
CA THR A 265 -16.61 7.93 -12.58
C THR A 265 -15.94 8.12 -13.93
N ALA A 266 -14.74 7.55 -14.14
CA ALA A 266 -14.08 7.53 -15.44
C ALA A 266 -14.82 6.67 -16.48
N ARG A 267 -15.32 5.46 -16.10
CA ARG A 267 -16.15 4.63 -16.99
C ARG A 267 -17.37 5.39 -17.51
N LEU A 268 -18.00 6.15 -16.63
CA LEU A 268 -19.22 6.91 -16.93
C LEU A 268 -18.97 8.30 -17.53
N GLY A 269 -17.71 8.71 -17.70
CA GLY A 269 -17.35 10.03 -18.24
C GLY A 269 -17.81 11.21 -17.38
N ILE A 270 -17.84 11.06 -16.05
CA ILE A 270 -18.31 12.08 -15.11
C ILE A 270 -17.12 12.94 -14.64
N ASP A 271 -16.58 13.77 -15.53
CA ASP A 271 -15.26 14.39 -15.36
C ASP A 271 -15.12 15.31 -14.14
N HIS A 272 -16.16 16.04 -13.74
CA HIS A 272 -16.08 16.91 -12.56
C HIS A 272 -15.94 16.08 -11.27
N TYR A 273 -16.76 15.04 -11.09
CA TYR A 273 -16.60 14.10 -9.99
C TYR A 273 -15.28 13.33 -10.07
N ARG A 274 -14.83 12.95 -11.28
CA ARG A 274 -13.53 12.30 -11.46
C ARG A 274 -12.40 13.17 -10.90
N ARG A 275 -12.37 14.48 -11.22
CA ARG A 275 -11.34 15.40 -10.69
C ARG A 275 -11.39 15.50 -9.17
N ASP A 276 -12.57 15.63 -8.59
CA ASP A 276 -12.73 15.71 -7.12
C ASP A 276 -12.31 14.40 -6.42
N VAL A 277 -12.63 13.25 -7.03
CA VAL A 277 -12.20 11.96 -6.51
C VAL A 277 -10.68 11.78 -6.64
N VAL A 278 -10.08 12.13 -7.78
CA VAL A 278 -8.63 12.06 -7.98
C VAL A 278 -7.89 12.98 -7.02
N GLU A 279 -8.46 14.14 -6.68
CA GLU A 279 -7.94 15.00 -5.62
C GLU A 279 -7.90 14.26 -4.27
N ARG A 280 -8.97 13.55 -3.91
CA ARG A 280 -9.00 12.74 -2.67
C ARG A 280 -8.03 11.56 -2.71
N VAL A 281 -7.82 10.94 -3.88
CA VAL A 281 -6.76 9.95 -4.07
C VAL A 281 -5.40 10.58 -3.80
N ALA A 282 -5.10 11.74 -4.38
CA ALA A 282 -3.82 12.44 -4.17
C ALA A 282 -3.59 12.80 -2.69
N GLN A 283 -4.61 13.33 -2.00
CA GLN A 283 -4.55 13.60 -0.55
C GLN A 283 -4.22 12.33 0.25
N THR A 284 -4.90 11.22 -0.07
CA THR A 284 -4.70 9.95 0.63
C THR A 284 -3.31 9.38 0.37
N LEU A 285 -2.82 9.43 -0.87
CA LEU A 285 -1.46 9.02 -1.22
C LEU A 285 -0.41 9.81 -0.45
N GLY A 286 -0.57 11.13 -0.37
CA GLY A 286 0.33 11.98 0.39
C GLY A 286 0.33 11.67 1.89
N ALA A 287 -0.84 11.35 2.46
CA ALA A 287 -0.96 10.89 3.85
C ALA A 287 -0.29 9.53 4.10
N LEU A 288 -0.08 8.72 3.07
CA LEU A 288 0.62 7.43 3.10
C LEU A 288 2.13 7.56 2.85
N GLY A 289 2.69 8.77 2.84
CA GLY A 289 4.10 9.01 2.51
C GLY A 289 4.42 8.90 1.02
N ARG A 290 3.42 8.78 0.16
CA ARG A 290 3.57 8.77 -1.31
C ARG A 290 3.50 10.18 -1.87
N SER A 291 4.24 11.08 -1.25
CA SER A 291 4.19 12.53 -1.49
C SER A 291 4.54 12.90 -2.93
N GLY A 292 5.52 12.24 -3.56
CA GLY A 292 5.87 12.50 -4.96
C GLY A 292 4.72 12.21 -5.93
N GLU A 293 3.98 11.12 -5.70
CA GLU A 293 2.79 10.79 -6.50
C GLU A 293 1.66 11.79 -6.27
N ALA A 294 1.43 12.16 -5.00
CA ALA A 294 0.43 13.16 -4.65
C ALA A 294 0.72 14.49 -5.36
N VAL A 295 1.97 14.97 -5.31
CA VAL A 295 2.39 16.20 -5.98
C VAL A 295 2.17 16.14 -7.49
N ALA A 296 2.53 15.03 -8.14
CA ALA A 296 2.29 14.85 -9.57
C ALA A 296 0.79 14.97 -9.89
N LEU A 297 -0.06 14.24 -9.16
CA LEU A 297 -1.51 14.29 -9.37
C LEU A 297 -2.11 15.68 -9.15
N PHE A 298 -1.70 16.42 -8.12
CA PHE A 298 -2.20 17.79 -7.91
C PHE A 298 -1.78 18.74 -9.03
N ARG A 299 -0.56 18.58 -9.56
CA ARG A 299 -0.08 19.39 -10.68
C ARG A 299 -0.81 19.05 -11.98
N ASP A 300 -1.04 17.76 -12.25
CA ASP A 300 -1.81 17.31 -13.40
C ASP A 300 -3.25 17.83 -13.32
N LEU A 301 -3.90 17.70 -12.16
CA LEU A 301 -5.23 18.28 -11.93
C LEU A 301 -5.25 19.79 -12.15
N ALA A 302 -4.22 20.52 -11.72
CA ALA A 302 -4.14 21.97 -11.89
C ALA A 302 -3.95 22.37 -13.37
N ALA A 303 -3.28 21.53 -14.17
CA ALA A 303 -3.10 21.71 -15.60
C ALA A 303 -4.35 21.31 -16.41
N GLU A 304 -5.14 20.34 -15.93
CA GLU A 304 -6.39 19.89 -16.54
C GLU A 304 -7.58 20.84 -16.33
N LEU A 305 -7.45 21.87 -15.50
CA LEU A 305 -8.56 22.79 -15.21
C LEU A 305 -9.01 23.55 -16.49
N PRO A 306 -10.32 23.60 -16.78
CA PRO A 306 -10.87 24.42 -17.86
C PRO A 306 -10.45 25.90 -17.74
N ALA A 307 -10.30 26.60 -18.88
CA ALA A 307 -9.81 27.98 -18.93
C ALA A 307 -10.72 28.98 -18.19
N ASP A 308 -12.01 28.69 -18.07
CA ASP A 308 -13.03 29.45 -17.35
C ASP A 308 -13.10 29.13 -15.85
N THR A 309 -12.30 28.17 -15.36
CA THR A 309 -12.25 27.81 -13.93
C THR A 309 -11.73 28.99 -13.10
N ALA A 310 -12.40 29.26 -11.97
CA ALA A 310 -11.97 30.30 -11.04
C ALA A 310 -10.50 30.08 -10.58
N PRO A 311 -9.65 31.14 -10.55
CA PRO A 311 -8.25 31.05 -10.16
C PRO A 311 -7.98 30.34 -8.82
N CYS A 312 -8.95 30.41 -7.91
CA CYS A 312 -8.85 29.82 -6.58
C CYS A 312 -8.87 28.29 -6.58
N ARG A 313 -9.51 27.64 -7.58
CA ARG A 313 -9.45 26.18 -7.71
C ARG A 313 -8.02 25.72 -7.99
N ARG A 314 -7.30 26.45 -8.84
CA ARG A 314 -5.88 26.23 -9.11
C ARG A 314 -5.04 26.50 -7.86
N ALA A 315 -5.33 27.57 -7.11
CA ALA A 315 -4.65 27.88 -5.85
C ALA A 315 -4.75 26.74 -4.83
N ILE A 316 -5.92 26.11 -4.69
CA ILE A 316 -6.15 24.95 -3.79
C ILE A 316 -5.23 23.78 -4.17
N LEU A 317 -5.21 23.42 -5.46
CA LEU A 317 -4.40 22.30 -5.95
C LEU A 317 -2.90 22.57 -5.77
N LEU A 318 -2.44 23.80 -6.04
CA LEU A 318 -1.04 24.20 -5.84
C LEU A 318 -0.64 24.24 -4.36
N ASN A 319 -1.52 24.73 -3.48
CA ASN A 319 -1.28 24.69 -2.04
C ASN A 319 -1.15 23.25 -1.53
N ASN A 320 -2.01 22.34 -2.02
CA ASN A 320 -1.92 20.92 -1.66
C ASN A 320 -0.66 20.26 -2.23
N ALA A 321 -0.27 20.59 -3.48
CA ALA A 321 1.01 20.16 -4.05
C ALA A 321 2.20 20.67 -3.22
N GLY A 322 2.19 21.94 -2.80
CA GLY A 322 3.21 22.52 -1.92
C GLY A 322 3.30 21.81 -0.59
N TRP A 323 2.15 21.46 0.03
CA TRP A 323 2.10 20.71 1.28
C TRP A 323 2.81 19.36 1.16
N PHE A 324 2.47 18.56 0.15
CA PHE A 324 3.11 17.25 -0.01
C PHE A 324 4.57 17.35 -0.50
N ALA A 325 4.93 18.40 -1.25
CA ALA A 325 6.33 18.68 -1.58
C ALA A 325 7.17 18.98 -0.33
N LEU A 326 6.63 19.75 0.63
CA LEU A 326 7.27 19.99 1.93
C LEU A 326 7.47 18.70 2.71
N ARG A 327 6.44 17.85 2.76
CA ARG A 327 6.49 16.55 3.45
C ARG A 327 7.48 15.59 2.78
N ALA A 328 7.69 15.65 1.47
CA ALA A 328 8.72 14.88 0.78
C ALA A 328 10.13 15.38 1.10
N ALA A 329 10.36 16.70 1.05
CA ALA A 329 11.69 17.29 1.30
C ALA A 329 12.22 16.98 2.72
N SER A 330 11.33 16.93 3.73
CA SER A 330 11.72 16.57 5.10
C SER A 330 12.16 15.11 5.27
N THR A 331 11.82 14.23 4.31
CA THR A 331 12.30 12.84 4.28
C THR A 331 13.71 12.72 3.70
N ASP A 332 14.04 13.48 2.66
CA ASP A 332 15.32 13.37 1.92
C ASP A 332 16.55 13.89 2.67
N ALA A 333 16.36 14.68 3.72
CA ALA A 333 17.43 15.28 4.52
C ALA A 333 18.32 14.28 5.31
N GLY A 334 18.07 12.96 5.24
CA GLY A 334 18.67 11.96 6.15
C GLY A 334 19.49 10.82 5.54
N GLY A 335 19.70 10.76 4.22
CA GLY A 335 20.50 9.67 3.64
C GLY A 335 20.74 9.87 2.15
N GLY A 336 22.02 9.82 1.73
CA GLY A 336 22.39 9.96 0.33
C GLY A 336 21.62 8.97 -0.55
N ALA A 337 21.07 9.46 -1.67
CA ALA A 337 20.39 8.64 -2.66
C ALA A 337 21.29 7.47 -3.11
N VAL A 338 20.71 6.32 -3.43
CA VAL A 338 21.39 5.14 -4.04
C VAL A 338 21.36 5.29 -5.58
N PRO A 339 22.33 4.74 -6.34
CA PRO A 339 22.77 5.30 -7.64
C PRO A 339 21.86 5.21 -8.86
N ASP A 340 20.86 4.32 -8.94
CA ASP A 340 20.34 3.94 -10.26
C ASP A 340 18.86 4.23 -10.54
N GLN A 341 18.16 4.89 -9.62
CA GLN A 341 16.78 5.30 -9.87
C GLN A 341 16.54 6.68 -9.25
N ALA A 342 16.48 7.72 -10.08
CA ALA A 342 15.83 8.95 -9.69
C ALA A 342 14.46 8.60 -9.10
N PRO A 343 14.00 9.27 -8.01
CA PRO A 343 12.67 9.02 -7.51
C PRO A 343 11.70 9.13 -8.69
N PRO A 344 10.75 8.19 -8.85
CA PRO A 344 9.90 8.11 -10.04
C PRO A 344 9.09 9.39 -10.30
N PHE A 345 9.04 10.28 -9.30
CA PHE A 345 8.42 11.60 -9.37
C PHE A 345 9.44 12.66 -8.92
N ALA A 346 9.69 13.64 -9.77
CA ALA A 346 10.46 14.82 -9.39
C ALA A 346 9.65 15.67 -8.41
N VAL A 347 10.13 15.79 -7.17
CA VAL A 347 9.49 16.63 -6.15
C VAL A 347 10.03 18.06 -6.29
N PRO A 348 9.18 19.05 -6.61
CA PRO A 348 9.59 20.45 -6.72
C PRO A 348 9.84 21.08 -5.35
N ASP A 349 10.46 22.25 -5.35
CA ASP A 349 10.51 23.12 -4.18
C ASP A 349 9.08 23.50 -3.74
N PRO A 350 8.69 23.32 -2.46
CA PRO A 350 7.37 23.71 -1.97
C PRO A 350 7.13 25.23 -1.94
N VAL A 351 8.16 26.07 -1.75
CA VAL A 351 7.98 27.53 -1.56
C VAL A 351 7.36 28.21 -2.78
N PRO A 352 7.86 28.01 -4.02
CA PRO A 352 7.25 28.59 -5.21
C PRO A 352 5.78 28.18 -5.42
N LEU A 353 5.41 26.94 -5.05
CA LEU A 353 4.04 26.46 -5.15
C LEU A 353 3.10 27.23 -4.22
N PHE A 354 3.54 27.50 -2.98
CA PHE A 354 2.77 28.30 -2.04
C PHE A 354 2.72 29.78 -2.42
N GLU A 355 3.79 30.35 -2.97
CA GLU A 355 3.81 31.72 -3.47
C GLU A 355 2.83 31.92 -4.64
N GLU A 356 2.78 30.98 -5.60
CA GLU A 356 1.79 31.01 -6.68
C GLU A 356 0.35 30.87 -6.14
N ALA A 357 0.12 29.95 -5.20
CA ALA A 357 -1.18 29.80 -4.56
C ALA A 357 -1.61 31.07 -3.80
N LEU A 358 -0.68 31.73 -3.10
CA LEU A 358 -0.94 32.97 -2.37
C LEU A 358 -1.29 34.11 -3.33
N ALA A 359 -0.60 34.23 -4.46
CA ALA A 359 -0.90 35.22 -5.49
C ALA A 359 -2.29 35.01 -6.10
N LEU A 360 -2.67 33.77 -6.39
CA LEU A 360 -3.99 33.43 -6.94
C LEU A 360 -5.12 33.68 -5.93
N SER A 361 -4.88 33.48 -4.63
CA SER A 361 -5.86 33.72 -3.56
C SER A 361 -6.17 35.20 -3.29
N GLN A 362 -5.50 36.15 -3.95
CA GLN A 362 -5.78 37.59 -3.82
C GLN A 362 -7.03 38.04 -4.60
N ARG A 363 -7.60 37.16 -5.44
CA ARG A 363 -8.79 37.45 -6.26
C ARG A 363 -10.07 36.94 -5.57
N PRO A 364 -11.23 37.56 -5.80
CA PRO A 364 -12.51 37.04 -5.29
C PRO A 364 -12.83 35.66 -5.88
N CYS A 365 -13.20 34.71 -5.02
CA CYS A 365 -13.51 33.32 -5.35
C CYS A 365 -15.00 33.01 -5.15
N VAL A 366 -15.55 32.11 -5.95
CA VAL A 366 -16.90 31.53 -5.71
C VAL A 366 -16.89 30.61 -4.48
N GLU A 367 -15.87 29.76 -4.36
CA GLU A 367 -15.55 29.02 -3.13
C GLU A 367 -14.18 29.51 -2.60
N PRO A 368 -14.14 30.25 -1.48
CA PRO A 368 -12.91 30.83 -0.98
C PRO A 368 -11.98 29.77 -0.39
N LEU A 369 -10.75 29.69 -0.94
CA LEU A 369 -9.62 29.13 -0.20
C LEU A 369 -9.28 30.09 0.93
N ASP A 370 -9.18 29.58 2.15
CA ASP A 370 -8.74 30.39 3.27
C ASP A 370 -7.29 30.84 3.05
N ARG A 371 -7.10 32.16 2.86
CA ARG A 371 -5.78 32.80 2.73
C ARG A 371 -4.89 32.45 3.92
N ALA A 372 -5.44 32.31 5.13
CA ALA A 372 -4.71 31.90 6.31
C ALA A 372 -4.05 30.53 6.13
N HIS A 373 -4.72 29.58 5.46
CA HIS A 373 -4.15 28.25 5.21
C HIS A 373 -2.88 28.31 4.35
N VAL A 374 -2.92 29.08 3.25
CA VAL A 374 -1.76 29.21 2.35
C VAL A 374 -0.59 29.88 3.07
N LEU A 375 -0.88 30.93 3.85
CA LEU A 375 0.13 31.63 4.64
C LEU A 375 0.75 30.74 5.73
N ILE A 376 -0.05 29.92 6.42
CA ILE A 376 0.44 28.96 7.42
C ILE A 376 1.37 27.93 6.76
N ASN A 377 0.97 27.37 5.61
CA ASN A 377 1.77 26.37 4.91
C ASN A 377 3.09 26.96 4.37
N LEU A 378 3.03 28.16 3.77
CA LEU A 378 4.22 28.90 3.33
C LEU A 378 5.16 29.17 4.51
N ALA A 379 4.61 29.66 5.63
CA ALA A 379 5.40 29.93 6.83
C ALA A 379 6.06 28.67 7.39
N LEU A 380 5.37 27.53 7.40
CA LEU A 380 5.96 26.26 7.81
C LEU A 380 7.14 25.86 6.92
N ALA A 381 6.99 25.96 5.60
CA ALA A 381 8.07 25.70 4.65
C ALA A 381 9.28 26.63 4.86
N LEU A 382 9.05 27.90 5.21
CA LEU A 382 10.10 28.86 5.52
C LEU A 382 10.83 28.54 6.83
N VAL A 383 10.13 28.11 7.87
CA VAL A 383 10.78 27.68 9.14
C VAL A 383 11.70 26.49 8.91
N GLU A 384 11.25 25.47 8.17
CA GLU A 384 12.07 24.29 7.88
C GLU A 384 13.33 24.60 7.06
N ARG A 385 13.33 25.73 6.35
CA ARG A 385 14.47 26.26 5.59
C ARG A 385 15.35 27.23 6.39
N GLY A 386 15.13 27.35 7.70
CA GLY A 386 15.91 28.24 8.55
C GLY A 386 15.60 29.71 8.34
N ARG A 387 14.39 30.07 7.87
CA ARG A 387 13.92 31.46 7.68
C ARG A 387 12.80 31.83 8.67
N PRO A 388 12.98 31.70 10.00
CA PRO A 388 11.91 31.85 10.98
C PRO A 388 11.33 33.27 11.06
N GLN A 389 12.12 34.31 10.76
CA GLN A 389 11.63 35.69 10.79
C GLN A 389 10.63 35.96 9.66
N GLU A 390 10.84 35.36 8.48
CA GLU A 390 9.90 35.48 7.36
C GLU A 390 8.62 34.69 7.63
N ALA A 391 8.76 33.48 8.16
CA ALA A 391 7.63 32.68 8.62
C ALA A 391 6.77 33.43 9.65
N ALA A 392 7.39 34.13 10.61
CA ALA A 392 6.68 34.93 11.60
C ALA A 392 5.85 36.06 10.98
N ARG A 393 6.32 36.68 9.89
CA ARG A 393 5.55 37.71 9.15
C ARG A 393 4.31 37.11 8.49
N HIS A 394 4.46 36.00 7.79
CA HIS A 394 3.34 35.30 7.16
C HIS A 394 2.33 34.76 8.19
N LEU A 395 2.81 34.26 9.34
CA LEU A 395 1.92 33.87 10.44
C LEU A 395 1.16 35.06 11.03
N ALA A 396 1.81 36.21 11.19
CA ALA A 396 1.14 37.43 11.65
C ALA A 396 0.08 37.90 10.65
N GLU A 397 0.32 37.74 9.35
CA GLU A 397 -0.65 37.98 8.30
C GLU A 397 -1.81 36.97 8.35
N ALA A 398 -1.51 35.68 8.54
CA ALA A 398 -2.52 34.62 8.63
C ALA A 398 -3.49 34.87 9.80
N ARG A 399 -3.01 35.39 10.94
CA ARG A 399 -3.86 35.76 12.08
C ARG A 399 -4.85 36.90 11.78
N ARG A 400 -4.56 37.74 10.78
CA ARG A 400 -5.43 38.84 10.35
C ARG A 400 -6.38 38.43 9.23
N ALA A 401 -6.11 37.30 8.57
CA ALA A 401 -6.97 36.76 7.53
C ALA A 401 -8.22 36.11 8.15
N PRO A 402 -9.42 36.31 7.57
CA PRO A 402 -10.62 35.61 8.00
C PRO A 402 -10.46 34.11 7.77
N ALA A 403 -10.59 33.32 8.84
CA ALA A 403 -10.53 31.86 8.80
C ALA A 403 -11.75 31.28 9.52
N PRO A 404 -12.41 30.22 9.00
CA PRO A 404 -13.45 29.54 9.75
C PRO A 404 -12.87 28.87 11.00
N PRO A 405 -13.64 28.77 12.10
CA PRO A 405 -13.18 28.05 13.28
C PRO A 405 -12.98 26.57 12.93
N SER A 406 -11.72 26.15 12.81
CA SER A 406 -11.34 24.79 12.44
C SER A 406 -10.23 24.28 13.36
N PRO A 407 -10.46 23.17 14.11
CA PRO A 407 -9.42 22.55 14.92
C PRO A 407 -8.18 22.19 14.10
N ARG A 408 -8.33 21.75 12.85
CA ARG A 408 -7.18 21.37 12.00
C ARG A 408 -6.30 22.58 11.68
N VAL A 409 -6.90 23.72 11.37
CA VAL A 409 -6.18 24.96 11.03
C VAL A 409 -5.47 25.51 12.26
N GLU A 410 -6.18 25.53 13.38
CA GLU A 410 -5.63 25.93 14.67
C GLU A 410 -4.46 25.00 15.09
N ALA A 411 -4.56 23.69 14.86
CA ALA A 411 -3.47 22.75 15.12
C ALA A 411 -2.20 23.12 14.34
N TRP A 412 -2.31 23.37 13.02
CA TRP A 412 -1.17 23.75 12.21
C TRP A 412 -0.59 25.12 12.59
N ARG A 413 -1.46 26.06 12.97
CA ARG A 413 -1.02 27.34 13.55
C ARG A 413 -0.21 27.12 14.83
N LEU A 414 -0.71 26.33 15.78
CA LEU A 414 -0.02 26.02 17.04
C LEU A 414 1.32 25.31 16.82
N LEU A 415 1.37 24.37 15.86
CA LEU A 415 2.63 23.73 15.45
C LEU A 415 3.64 24.79 14.98
N LEU A 416 3.22 25.68 14.09
CA LEU A 416 4.07 26.72 13.53
C LEU A 416 4.58 27.71 14.60
N GLU A 417 3.75 28.13 15.56
CA GLU A 417 4.19 28.96 16.70
C GLU A 417 5.34 28.29 17.47
N GLY A 418 5.16 27.01 17.81
CA GLY A 418 6.17 26.23 18.52
C GLY A 418 7.46 26.06 17.70
N ARG A 419 7.33 25.79 16.40
CA ARG A 419 8.46 25.64 15.47
C ARG A 419 9.25 26.94 15.30
N ILE A 420 8.58 28.09 15.13
CA ILE A 420 9.23 29.41 15.09
C ILE A 420 9.95 29.68 16.41
N ALA A 421 9.30 29.44 17.55
CA ALA A 421 9.93 29.64 18.86
C ALA A 421 11.17 28.77 19.05
N LEU A 422 11.15 27.50 18.60
CA LEU A 422 12.34 26.64 18.62
C LEU A 422 13.44 27.14 17.69
N ALA A 423 13.10 27.53 16.46
CA ALA A 423 14.06 28.04 15.48
C ALA A 423 14.75 29.33 15.95
N ASP A 424 14.05 30.18 16.72
CA ASP A 424 14.61 31.38 17.36
C ASP A 424 15.38 31.09 18.66
N GLY A 425 15.58 29.81 19.04
CA GLY A 425 16.26 29.44 20.28
C GLY A 425 15.44 29.67 21.57
N ARG A 426 14.14 29.98 21.46
CA ARG A 426 13.23 30.26 22.59
C ARG A 426 12.47 29.02 23.04
N ALA A 427 13.19 27.93 23.35
CA ALA A 427 12.60 26.63 23.66
C ALA A 427 11.56 26.64 24.81
N ALA A 428 11.79 27.44 25.87
CA ALA A 428 10.82 27.58 26.97
C ALA A 428 9.48 28.16 26.50
N ALA A 429 9.51 29.10 25.55
CA ALA A 429 8.31 29.69 24.97
C ALA A 429 7.60 28.75 23.98
N ALA A 430 8.27 27.71 23.48
CA ALA A 430 7.71 26.73 22.56
C ALA A 430 6.80 25.71 23.27
N LEU A 431 7.11 25.34 24.52
CA LEU A 431 6.41 24.28 25.27
C LEU A 431 4.88 24.47 25.35
N PRO A 432 4.35 25.66 25.74
CA PRO A 432 2.90 25.83 25.87
C PRO A 432 2.15 25.64 24.54
N TRP A 433 2.79 25.96 23.41
CA TRP A 433 2.22 25.76 22.08
C TRP A 433 2.07 24.27 21.76
N PHE A 434 3.11 23.47 21.98
CA PHE A 434 3.07 22.02 21.76
C PHE A 434 2.13 21.29 22.72
N ASP A 435 2.02 21.75 23.96
CA ASP A 435 1.04 21.22 24.92
C ASP A 435 -0.40 21.52 24.50
N ARG A 436 -0.67 22.75 24.01
CA ARG A 436 -1.99 23.12 23.49
C ARG A 436 -2.32 22.35 22.21
N LEU A 437 -1.35 22.19 21.31
CA LEU A 437 -1.46 21.38 20.10
C LEU A 437 -1.85 19.94 20.45
N SER A 438 -1.13 19.32 21.38
CA SER A 438 -1.36 17.92 21.77
C SER A 438 -2.74 17.69 22.40
N ARG A 439 -3.26 18.66 23.16
CA ARG A 439 -4.62 18.62 23.73
C ARG A 439 -5.67 18.76 22.64
N LEU A 440 -5.57 19.82 21.83
CA LEU A 440 -6.52 20.10 20.76
C LEU A 440 -6.56 18.94 19.74
N ALA A 441 -5.40 18.38 19.38
CA ALA A 441 -5.31 17.24 18.48
C ALA A 441 -5.92 15.96 19.07
N ARG A 442 -5.84 15.75 20.39
CA ARG A 442 -6.51 14.63 21.06
C ARG A 442 -8.02 14.78 21.00
N ASP A 443 -8.52 15.95 21.38
CA ASP A 443 -9.95 16.23 21.47
C ASP A 443 -10.60 16.21 20.08
N ALA A 444 -9.85 16.58 19.03
CA ALA A 444 -10.27 16.54 17.63
C ALA A 444 -9.92 15.24 16.90
N ALA A 445 -9.45 14.19 17.60
CA ALA A 445 -9.05 12.91 17.02
C ALA A 445 -8.14 13.06 15.78
N PHE A 446 -7.07 13.85 15.90
CA PHE A 446 -6.13 14.17 14.83
C PHE A 446 -4.71 13.61 15.14
N PRO A 447 -4.42 12.35 14.78
CA PRO A 447 -3.19 11.65 15.20
C PRO A 447 -1.90 12.36 14.77
N GLU A 448 -1.88 12.92 13.56
CA GLU A 448 -0.71 13.62 13.03
C GLU A 448 -0.30 14.81 13.90
N ALA A 449 -1.25 15.69 14.21
CA ALA A 449 -1.01 16.84 15.06
C ALA A 449 -0.64 16.44 16.49
N GLN A 450 -1.18 15.32 16.99
CA GLN A 450 -0.82 14.79 18.31
C GLN A 450 0.63 14.29 18.34
N PHE A 451 1.06 13.60 17.29
CA PHE A 451 2.45 13.17 17.12
C PHE A 451 3.40 14.37 17.00
N GLU A 452 3.11 15.34 16.13
CA GLU A 452 3.93 16.54 15.94
C GLU A 452 4.03 17.39 17.22
N GLY A 453 2.94 17.47 18.01
CA GLY A 453 2.94 18.10 19.32
C GLY A 453 3.85 17.40 20.32
N ALA A 454 3.79 16.06 20.41
CA ALA A 454 4.66 15.29 21.29
C ALA A 454 6.14 15.40 20.88
N LEU A 455 6.44 15.34 19.57
CA LEU A 455 7.79 15.47 19.06
C LEU A 455 8.35 16.89 19.27
N GLY A 456 7.57 17.92 18.98
CA GLY A 456 7.96 19.31 19.21
C GLY A 456 8.22 19.62 20.69
N ARG A 457 7.42 19.04 21.59
CA ARG A 457 7.67 19.10 23.04
C ARG A 457 8.98 18.41 23.41
N ALA A 458 9.27 17.23 22.86
CA ALA A 458 10.52 16.53 23.11
C ALA A 458 11.74 17.36 22.68
N GLU A 459 11.69 17.99 21.50
CA GLU A 459 12.73 18.90 21.01
C GLU A 459 12.91 20.12 21.92
N ALA A 460 11.82 20.71 22.40
CA ALA A 460 11.87 21.85 23.33
C ALA A 460 12.46 21.46 24.69
N GLU A 461 12.08 20.32 25.25
CA GLU A 461 12.64 19.81 26.51
C GLU A 461 14.11 19.44 26.37
N ASP A 462 14.52 18.86 25.24
CA ASP A 462 15.91 18.56 24.89
C ASP A 462 16.75 19.84 24.81
N ALA A 463 16.27 20.86 24.09
CA ALA A 463 16.92 22.17 23.99
C ALA A 463 17.06 22.89 25.34
N LEU A 464 16.16 22.63 26.30
CA LEU A 464 16.23 23.14 27.68
C LEU A 464 17.10 22.29 28.61
N GLY A 465 17.67 21.18 28.14
CA GLY A 465 18.42 20.25 28.97
C GLY A 465 17.56 19.43 29.95
N ARG A 466 16.24 19.38 29.78
CA ARG A 466 15.29 18.66 30.66
C ARG A 466 15.24 17.18 30.31
N ALA A 467 16.35 16.49 30.57
CA ALA A 467 16.63 15.22 29.94
C ALA A 467 15.65 14.07 30.32
N ALA A 468 15.09 14.03 31.53
CA ALA A 468 14.08 13.04 31.89
C ALA A 468 12.76 13.28 31.14
N ALA A 469 12.31 14.53 31.08
CA ALA A 469 11.09 14.92 30.38
C ALA A 469 11.22 14.69 28.87
N ALA A 470 12.33 15.13 28.26
CA ALA A 470 12.60 14.95 26.84
C ALA A 470 12.54 13.47 26.42
N GLY A 471 13.15 12.57 27.22
CA GLY A 471 13.09 11.13 26.96
C GLY A 471 11.68 10.54 27.03
N ALA A 472 10.86 11.00 27.98
CA ALA A 472 9.45 10.60 28.07
C ALA A 472 8.65 11.12 26.86
N SER A 473 8.87 12.37 26.44
CA SER A 473 8.20 12.97 25.28
C SER A 473 8.59 12.30 23.96
N TYR A 474 9.88 11.95 23.75
CA TYR A 474 10.29 11.16 22.59
C TYR A 474 9.64 9.77 22.58
N THR A 475 9.62 9.08 23.73
CA THR A 475 8.94 7.77 23.85
C THR A 475 7.46 7.90 23.51
N ARG A 476 6.80 8.95 23.99
CA ARG A 476 5.39 9.22 23.68
C ARG A 476 5.15 9.46 22.19
N ALA A 477 6.04 10.19 21.52
CA ALA A 477 5.94 10.40 20.07
C ALA A 477 6.08 9.07 19.29
N GLU A 478 7.01 8.20 19.70
CA GLU A 478 7.19 6.87 19.10
C GLU A 478 5.95 5.97 19.25
N GLU A 479 5.33 5.97 20.44
CA GLU A 479 4.08 5.24 20.72
C GLU A 479 2.91 5.74 19.87
N LEU A 480 2.77 7.07 19.75
CA LEU A 480 1.73 7.69 18.91
C LEU A 480 1.91 7.32 17.45
N LEU A 481 3.15 7.34 16.93
CA LEU A 481 3.45 6.92 15.57
C LEU A 481 3.17 5.43 15.36
N ALA A 482 3.53 4.58 16.33
CA ALA A 482 3.23 3.15 16.26
C ALA A 482 1.71 2.90 16.21
N ALA A 483 0.94 3.55 17.08
CA ALA A 483 -0.51 3.45 17.10
C ALA A 483 -1.12 3.96 15.78
N TRP A 484 -0.67 5.10 15.28
CA TRP A 484 -1.18 5.68 14.04
C TRP A 484 -0.85 4.81 12.81
N SER A 485 0.35 4.23 12.73
CA SER A 485 0.75 3.37 11.62
C SER A 485 -0.18 2.16 11.39
N ARG A 486 -0.96 1.75 12.40
CA ARG A 486 -1.91 0.63 12.30
C ARG A 486 -3.08 0.92 11.36
N SER A 487 -3.47 2.18 11.15
CA SER A 487 -4.54 2.53 10.21
C SER A 487 -4.07 2.56 8.74
N VAL A 488 -2.77 2.46 8.52
CA VAL A 488 -2.16 2.50 7.19
C VAL A 488 -2.20 1.11 6.55
N PRO A 489 -2.72 0.92 5.32
CA PRO A 489 -2.78 -0.39 4.67
C PRO A 489 -1.41 -1.03 4.45
N LEU A 490 -1.36 -2.36 4.62
CA LEU A 490 -0.22 -3.19 4.24
C LEU A 490 -0.14 -3.26 2.70
N GLY A 491 1.00 -2.87 2.13
CA GLY A 491 1.22 -2.92 0.68
C GLY A 491 0.63 -1.77 -0.14
N GLU A 492 0.22 -0.67 0.51
CA GLU A 492 -0.18 0.55 -0.18
C GLU A 492 0.53 1.80 0.34
N GLY A 493 1.59 1.62 1.15
CA GLY A 493 2.46 2.71 1.62
C GLY A 493 2.78 2.73 3.12
N ARG A 494 2.64 1.62 3.87
CA ARG A 494 3.03 1.60 5.30
C ARG A 494 4.52 1.85 5.51
N ASP A 495 5.37 1.32 4.63
CA ASP A 495 6.80 1.57 4.59
C ASP A 495 7.12 3.05 4.29
N THR A 496 6.50 3.65 3.28
CA THR A 496 6.69 5.07 2.93
C THR A 496 6.14 6.00 4.00
N PHE A 497 5.01 5.65 4.61
CA PHE A 497 4.43 6.35 5.76
C PHE A 497 5.41 6.37 6.93
N LEU A 498 5.94 5.20 7.34
CA LEU A 498 6.91 5.14 8.44
C LEU A 498 8.20 5.89 8.10
N GLY A 499 8.66 5.81 6.85
CA GLY A 499 9.78 6.59 6.33
C GLY A 499 9.55 8.11 6.43
N GLN A 500 8.30 8.57 6.25
CA GLN A 500 7.93 9.99 6.37
C GLN A 500 8.12 10.54 7.79
N TYR A 501 7.96 9.70 8.81
CA TYR A 501 8.07 10.08 10.22
C TYR A 501 9.37 9.58 10.88
N GLU A 502 10.34 9.10 10.09
CA GLU A 502 11.67 8.62 10.53
C GLU A 502 12.43 9.65 11.38
N ARG A 503 12.18 10.95 11.13
CA ARG A 503 12.72 12.07 11.89
C ARG A 503 12.60 11.88 13.42
N CYS A 504 11.52 11.27 13.91
CA CYS A 504 11.35 11.02 15.34
C CYS A 504 12.45 10.11 15.89
N ALA A 505 12.66 8.95 15.26
CA ALA A 505 13.69 8.00 15.68
C ALA A 505 15.08 8.61 15.58
N ARG A 506 15.37 9.35 14.49
CA ARG A 506 16.64 10.04 14.28
C ARG A 506 16.98 11.03 15.41
N LEU A 507 16.00 11.85 15.80
CA LEU A 507 16.15 12.81 16.89
C LEU A 507 16.28 12.11 18.24
N HIS A 508 15.48 11.08 18.49
CA HIS A 508 15.50 10.32 19.73
C HIS A 508 16.84 9.58 19.92
N VAL A 509 17.36 8.93 18.88
CA VAL A 509 18.68 8.29 18.89
C VAL A 509 19.77 9.34 19.14
N GLY A 510 19.74 10.47 18.43
CA GLY A 510 20.69 11.57 18.63
C GLY A 510 20.68 12.13 20.06
N PHE A 511 19.49 12.30 20.64
CA PHE A 511 19.31 12.70 22.03
C PHE A 511 19.97 11.71 23.01
N LEU A 512 19.70 10.42 22.84
CA LEU A 512 20.27 9.37 23.70
C LEU A 512 21.80 9.26 23.55
N LEU A 513 22.33 9.45 22.33
CA LEU A 513 23.78 9.44 22.07
C LEU A 513 24.52 10.58 22.77
N ARG A 514 23.97 11.81 22.76
CA ARG A 514 24.57 12.93 23.52
C ARG A 514 24.63 12.62 25.01
N ARG A 515 23.68 11.84 25.52
CA ARG A 515 23.63 11.39 26.92
C ARG A 515 24.45 10.14 27.21
N ALA A 516 24.80 9.34 26.20
CA ALA A 516 25.62 8.14 26.38
C ALA A 516 27.00 8.44 27.01
N ARG A 517 27.50 9.67 26.82
CA ARG A 517 28.72 10.17 27.48
C ARG A 517 28.56 10.45 28.98
N LEU A 518 27.32 10.54 29.47
CA LEU A 518 26.98 11.04 30.80
C LEU A 518 26.27 10.00 31.70
N ALA A 519 25.76 8.91 31.13
CA ALA A 519 24.98 7.91 31.85
C ALA A 519 25.21 6.48 31.32
N PRO A 520 25.51 5.50 32.20
CA PRO A 520 25.54 4.09 31.83
C PRO A 520 24.22 3.64 31.16
N GLY A 521 24.32 2.77 30.16
CA GLY A 521 23.16 2.18 29.46
C GLY A 521 22.42 3.10 28.47
N ALA A 522 22.80 4.37 28.31
CA ALA A 522 22.19 5.23 27.29
C ALA A 522 22.53 4.80 25.85
N ALA A 523 23.72 4.26 25.60
CA ALA A 523 24.07 3.65 24.31
C ALA A 523 23.19 2.44 23.97
N ALA A 524 22.88 1.59 24.97
CA ALA A 524 21.99 0.43 24.79
C ALA A 524 20.55 0.87 24.46
N ARG A 525 20.03 1.88 25.16
CA ARG A 525 18.72 2.47 24.83
C ARG A 525 18.69 3.09 23.44
N ALA A 526 19.75 3.80 23.03
CA ALA A 526 19.86 4.36 21.69
C ALA A 526 19.84 3.27 20.61
N ALA A 527 20.62 2.20 20.81
CA ALA A 527 20.61 1.03 19.92
C ALA A 527 19.23 0.36 19.87
N GLN A 528 18.53 0.27 21.01
CA GLN A 528 17.17 -0.29 21.06
C GLN A 528 16.17 0.55 20.28
N VAL A 529 16.22 1.88 20.39
CA VAL A 529 15.38 2.79 19.60
C VAL A 529 15.69 2.64 18.10
N ALA A 530 16.97 2.57 17.73
CA ALA A 530 17.40 2.38 16.34
C ALA A 530 16.94 1.04 15.74
N ARG A 531 17.06 -0.06 16.49
CA ARG A 531 16.58 -1.39 16.05
C ARG A 531 15.05 -1.43 15.94
N ARG A 532 14.35 -0.82 16.89
CA ARG A 532 12.88 -0.74 16.90
C ARG A 532 12.30 0.11 15.77
N SER A 533 12.94 1.24 15.43
CA SER A 533 12.51 2.07 14.29
C SER A 533 12.65 1.30 12.97
N ARG A 534 13.73 0.53 12.82
CA ARG A 534 14.00 -0.34 11.66
C ARG A 534 12.97 -1.48 11.54
N ALA A 535 12.73 -2.21 12.62
CA ALA A 535 11.91 -3.43 12.62
C ALA A 535 10.39 -3.18 12.54
N ARG A 536 9.94 -1.93 12.72
CA ARG A 536 8.53 -1.59 12.97
C ARG A 536 7.54 -2.18 11.98
N LEU A 537 7.88 -2.17 10.69
CA LEU A 537 7.03 -2.75 9.65
C LEU A 537 6.88 -4.27 9.86
N LEU A 538 8.01 -4.99 9.96
CA LEU A 538 8.01 -6.44 10.09
C LEU A 538 7.48 -6.93 11.43
N SER A 539 7.76 -6.24 12.54
CA SER A 539 7.19 -6.58 13.86
C SER A 539 5.66 -6.45 13.90
N SER A 540 5.07 -5.67 12.98
CA SER A 540 3.62 -5.59 12.78
C SER A 540 3.07 -6.77 11.97
N LEU A 541 3.92 -7.53 11.27
CA LEU A 541 3.57 -8.72 10.50
C LEU A 541 3.87 -10.03 11.23
N ASP A 542 4.48 -9.97 12.42
CA ASP A 542 4.77 -11.12 13.25
C ASP A 542 3.52 -11.59 14.03
N TRP A 543 2.57 -12.18 13.31
CA TRP A 543 1.26 -12.59 13.84
C TRP A 543 1.18 -14.07 14.22
N ALA A 544 2.10 -14.91 13.77
CA ALA A 544 2.01 -16.37 13.88
C ALA A 544 1.90 -16.86 15.34
N ASP A 545 2.58 -16.17 16.27
CA ASP A 545 2.51 -16.48 17.71
C ASP A 545 1.33 -15.78 18.42
N ARG A 546 0.66 -14.83 17.74
CA ARG A 546 -0.44 -14.03 18.30
C ARG A 546 -1.81 -14.64 18.09
N ILE A 547 -2.00 -15.52 17.10
CA ILE A 547 -3.29 -16.20 16.87
C ILE A 547 -3.74 -17.01 18.08
N GLY A 548 -2.80 -17.70 18.73
CA GLY A 548 -3.09 -18.48 19.94
C GLY A 548 -3.60 -17.63 21.10
N ALA A 549 -3.27 -16.33 21.10
CA ALA A 549 -3.67 -15.36 22.12
C ALA A 549 -4.94 -14.55 21.74
N LEU A 550 -5.50 -14.76 20.54
CA LEU A 550 -6.72 -14.06 20.12
C LEU A 550 -7.94 -14.54 20.91
N ALA A 551 -8.87 -13.62 21.17
CA ALA A 551 -10.21 -13.98 21.61
C ALA A 551 -10.90 -14.90 20.56
N PRO A 552 -11.75 -15.86 20.97
CA PRO A 552 -12.36 -16.84 20.05
C PRO A 552 -13.04 -16.21 18.83
N ASP A 553 -13.78 -15.11 19.00
CA ASP A 553 -14.47 -14.44 17.90
C ASP A 553 -13.51 -13.73 16.94
N ALA A 554 -12.43 -13.14 17.44
CA ALA A 554 -11.40 -12.52 16.62
C ALA A 554 -10.63 -13.59 15.82
N ARG A 555 -10.34 -14.73 16.46
CA ARG A 555 -9.72 -15.89 15.81
C ARG A 555 -10.61 -16.47 14.71
N ALA A 556 -11.89 -16.69 14.98
CA ALA A 556 -12.83 -17.21 13.98
C ALA A 556 -12.97 -16.28 12.77
N ARG A 557 -13.03 -14.95 12.98
CA ARG A 557 -13.04 -13.96 11.89
C ARG A 557 -11.77 -14.02 11.06
N TRP A 558 -10.61 -14.11 11.70
CA TRP A 558 -9.33 -14.24 11.00
C TRP A 558 -9.25 -15.55 10.20
N GLU A 559 -9.61 -16.69 10.80
CA GLU A 559 -9.62 -18.00 10.13
C GLU A 559 -10.55 -18.00 8.91
N ALA A 560 -11.74 -17.39 9.03
CA ALA A 560 -12.68 -17.24 7.91
C ALA A 560 -12.12 -16.36 6.79
N ALA A 561 -11.48 -15.24 7.13
CA ALA A 561 -10.91 -14.33 6.14
C ALA A 561 -9.72 -14.96 5.39
N ILE A 562 -8.85 -15.69 6.08
CA ILE A 562 -7.75 -16.44 5.46
C ILE A 562 -8.29 -17.58 4.59
N ALA A 563 -9.33 -18.30 5.04
CA ALA A 563 -9.97 -19.32 4.22
C ALA A 563 -10.58 -18.74 2.93
N ALA A 564 -11.23 -17.58 3.00
CA ALA A 564 -11.78 -16.89 1.84
C ALA A 564 -10.68 -16.44 0.86
N TYR A 565 -9.59 -15.85 1.38
CA TYR A 565 -8.42 -15.50 0.58
C TYR A 565 -7.84 -16.72 -0.15
N ARG A 566 -7.63 -17.82 0.55
CA ARG A 566 -7.08 -19.07 -0.01
C ARG A 566 -7.99 -19.66 -1.10
N ALA A 567 -9.30 -19.70 -0.86
CA ALA A 567 -10.27 -20.22 -1.83
C ALA A 567 -10.28 -19.39 -3.12
N ALA A 568 -10.28 -18.07 -2.99
CA ALA A 568 -10.28 -17.18 -4.14
C ALA A 568 -8.92 -17.19 -4.89
N ARG A 569 -7.80 -17.39 -4.17
CA ARG A 569 -6.48 -17.62 -4.76
C ARG A 569 -6.46 -18.88 -5.62
N ALA A 570 -6.91 -20.02 -5.09
CA ALA A 570 -6.97 -21.28 -5.82
C ALA A 570 -7.87 -21.17 -7.08
N ALA A 571 -9.01 -20.48 -6.98
CA ALA A 571 -9.89 -20.23 -8.12
C ALA A 571 -9.22 -19.39 -9.21
N LEU A 572 -8.36 -18.44 -8.84
CA LEU A 572 -7.63 -17.60 -9.79
C LEU A 572 -6.49 -18.35 -10.48
N ASP A 573 -5.77 -19.20 -9.76
CA ASP A 573 -4.73 -20.06 -10.33
C ASP A 573 -5.33 -21.08 -11.31
N GLY A 574 -6.47 -21.69 -10.96
CA GLY A 574 -7.19 -22.61 -11.85
C GLY A 574 -7.64 -21.95 -13.16
N ARG A 575 -8.06 -20.67 -13.13
CA ARG A 575 -8.36 -19.91 -14.36
C ARG A 575 -7.10 -19.61 -15.17
N THR A 576 -6.01 -19.25 -14.52
CA THR A 576 -4.73 -18.94 -15.17
C THR A 576 -4.17 -20.15 -15.91
N ALA A 577 -4.28 -21.35 -15.32
CA ALA A 577 -3.89 -22.59 -15.96
C ALA A 577 -4.70 -22.92 -17.22
N ALA A 578 -5.90 -22.36 -17.40
CA ALA A 578 -6.72 -22.54 -18.60
C ALA A 578 -6.41 -21.52 -19.73
N ASP A 579 -5.56 -20.53 -19.46
CA ASP A 579 -5.33 -19.40 -20.38
C ASP A 579 -4.54 -19.77 -21.65
N TRP A 580 -3.84 -20.91 -21.67
CA TRP A 580 -3.11 -21.37 -22.86
C TRP A 580 -4.04 -21.57 -24.07
N GLY A 581 -5.33 -21.82 -23.83
CA GLY A 581 -6.37 -21.95 -24.86
C GLY A 581 -6.96 -20.62 -25.33
N LEU A 582 -6.53 -19.47 -24.79
CA LEU A 582 -7.04 -18.16 -25.20
C LEU A 582 -6.45 -17.70 -26.54
N ALA A 583 -7.26 -17.00 -27.33
CA ALA A 583 -6.79 -16.32 -28.52
C ALA A 583 -5.90 -15.11 -28.16
N LYS A 584 -4.86 -14.83 -28.96
CA LYS A 584 -3.84 -13.77 -28.73
C LYS A 584 -4.42 -12.41 -28.29
N HIS A 585 -5.53 -11.98 -28.90
CA HIS A 585 -6.18 -10.69 -28.60
C HIS A 585 -6.85 -10.63 -27.21
N ARG A 586 -7.10 -11.79 -26.56
CA ARG A 586 -7.73 -11.87 -25.23
C ARG A 586 -6.74 -11.91 -24.07
N HIS A 587 -5.46 -12.17 -24.32
CA HIS A 587 -4.46 -12.26 -23.26
C HIS A 587 -4.30 -10.95 -22.48
N ALA A 588 -4.34 -9.80 -23.16
CA ALA A 588 -4.20 -8.50 -22.50
C ALA A 588 -5.39 -8.22 -21.55
N ALA A 589 -6.61 -8.49 -22.00
CA ALA A 589 -7.82 -8.33 -21.18
C ALA A 589 -7.84 -9.33 -20.00
N ALA A 590 -7.46 -10.58 -20.23
CA ALA A 590 -7.36 -11.59 -19.18
C ALA A 590 -6.28 -11.22 -18.14
N ALA A 591 -5.12 -10.72 -18.58
CA ALA A 591 -4.05 -10.25 -17.69
C ALA A 591 -4.49 -9.05 -16.85
N ALA A 592 -5.20 -8.08 -17.45
CA ALA A 592 -5.75 -6.94 -16.72
C ALA A 592 -6.79 -7.36 -15.66
N ALA A 593 -7.70 -8.28 -16.01
CA ALA A 593 -8.68 -8.83 -15.08
C ALA A 593 -8.02 -9.58 -13.91
N ARG A 594 -6.98 -10.38 -14.17
CA ARG A 594 -6.20 -11.05 -13.13
C ARG A 594 -5.49 -10.06 -12.21
N ALA A 595 -4.89 -9.01 -12.77
CA ALA A 595 -4.22 -7.98 -11.97
C ALA A 595 -5.20 -7.27 -11.03
N ALA A 596 -6.42 -6.96 -11.50
CA ALA A 596 -7.47 -6.39 -10.68
C ALA A 596 -7.91 -7.35 -9.56
N GLU A 597 -8.06 -8.64 -9.85
CA GLU A 597 -8.43 -9.65 -8.86
C GLU A 597 -7.33 -9.88 -7.82
N HIS A 598 -6.06 -9.93 -8.22
CA HIS A 598 -4.92 -9.94 -7.28
C HIS A 598 -4.95 -8.75 -6.33
N ALA A 599 -5.23 -7.55 -6.85
CA ALA A 599 -5.30 -6.34 -6.03
C ALA A 599 -6.44 -6.43 -4.99
N ARG A 600 -7.61 -6.98 -5.38
CA ARG A 600 -8.73 -7.21 -4.46
C ARG A 600 -8.39 -8.24 -3.37
N LEU A 601 -7.78 -9.37 -3.75
CA LEU A 601 -7.36 -10.39 -2.79
C LEU A 601 -6.33 -9.87 -1.80
N ARG A 602 -5.39 -9.04 -2.26
CA ARG A 602 -4.42 -8.39 -1.39
C ARG A 602 -5.11 -7.46 -0.39
N SER A 603 -6.06 -6.65 -0.84
CA SER A 603 -6.85 -5.79 0.06
C SER A 603 -7.58 -6.61 1.11
N ALA A 604 -8.21 -7.72 0.72
CA ALA A 604 -8.91 -8.60 1.65
C ALA A 604 -7.98 -9.27 2.67
N LEU A 605 -6.76 -9.66 2.25
CA LEU A 605 -5.74 -10.16 3.16
C LEU A 605 -5.25 -9.08 4.14
N ASP A 606 -5.02 -7.86 3.67
CA ASP A 606 -4.63 -6.73 4.53
C ASP A 606 -5.74 -6.41 5.56
N ASP A 607 -7.01 -6.39 5.14
CA ASP A 607 -8.16 -6.25 6.05
C ASP A 607 -8.17 -7.35 7.13
N ALA A 608 -7.89 -8.61 6.74
CA ALA A 608 -7.82 -9.75 7.65
C ALA A 608 -6.65 -9.61 8.66
N LEU A 609 -5.48 -9.22 8.17
CA LEU A 609 -4.27 -9.02 8.98
C LEU A 609 -4.42 -7.82 9.93
N ALA A 610 -5.19 -6.80 9.55
CA ALA A 610 -5.46 -5.63 10.39
C ALA A 610 -6.37 -5.95 11.59
N GLY A 611 -7.28 -6.90 11.44
CA GLY A 611 -8.21 -7.33 12.50
C GLY A 611 -7.53 -8.10 13.64
N LEU A 612 -6.29 -8.56 13.42
CA LEU A 612 -5.40 -9.02 14.46
C LEU A 612 -4.90 -7.77 15.19
N GLU A 613 -5.42 -7.43 16.37
CA GLU A 613 -4.91 -6.28 17.12
C GLU A 613 -3.39 -6.39 17.31
N LEU A 614 -2.64 -5.70 16.45
CA LEU A 614 -1.19 -5.77 16.42
C LEU A 614 -0.71 -5.05 17.68
N GLY A 615 -0.46 -5.83 18.74
CA GLY A 615 0.15 -5.38 19.99
C GLY A 615 1.38 -4.49 19.79
N SER A 616 1.81 -3.83 20.87
CA SER A 616 2.90 -2.84 20.86
C SER A 616 4.14 -3.31 20.07
N SER A 617 4.90 -2.34 19.54
CA SER A 617 6.19 -2.61 18.91
C SER A 617 7.04 -3.48 19.84
N ALA A 618 7.22 -4.75 19.45
CA ALA A 618 8.02 -5.69 20.23
C ALA A 618 9.42 -5.12 20.45
N GLU A 619 9.97 -5.31 21.64
CA GLU A 619 11.36 -4.96 21.87
C GLU A 619 12.26 -5.87 21.02
N PRO A 620 13.28 -5.31 20.33
CA PRO A 620 14.24 -6.12 19.61
C PRO A 620 14.88 -7.17 20.55
N PRO A 621 15.05 -8.42 20.11
CA PRO A 621 15.61 -9.47 20.97
C PRO A 621 17.03 -9.14 21.41
N PRO A 622 17.46 -9.56 22.61
CA PRO A 622 18.86 -9.44 23.01
C PRO A 622 19.75 -10.30 22.10
N PRO A 623 21.05 -9.98 21.99
CA PRO A 623 22.01 -10.85 21.30
C PRO A 623 22.17 -12.20 22.00
N ASP A 624 22.44 -13.25 21.23
CA ASP A 624 22.81 -14.58 21.76
C ASP A 624 24.20 -14.56 22.44
N ASP A 625 24.53 -15.62 23.18
CA ASP A 625 25.85 -15.74 23.82
C ASP A 625 26.99 -15.74 22.79
N GLY A 626 27.96 -14.84 22.96
CA GLY A 626 29.06 -14.61 22.01
C GLY A 626 28.64 -13.96 20.69
N GLU A 627 27.39 -13.50 20.55
CA GLU A 627 26.91 -12.75 19.38
C GLU A 627 27.23 -11.25 19.52
N LEU A 628 27.71 -10.67 18.43
CA LEU A 628 27.82 -9.23 18.25
C LEU A 628 26.75 -8.75 17.27
N VAL A 629 25.90 -7.80 17.69
CA VAL A 629 24.98 -7.10 16.77
C VAL A 629 25.56 -5.74 16.43
N LEU A 630 25.86 -5.51 15.14
CA LEU A 630 26.25 -4.20 14.62
C LEU A 630 25.03 -3.49 14.03
N VAL A 631 24.64 -2.39 14.67
CA VAL A 631 23.49 -1.56 14.27
C VAL A 631 23.99 -0.29 13.61
N TYR A 632 23.45 0.08 12.45
CA TYR A 632 23.75 1.37 11.80
C TYR A 632 22.46 2.15 11.59
N HIS A 633 22.39 3.38 12.09
CA HIS A 633 21.19 4.21 12.01
C HIS A 633 21.55 5.68 11.70
N PRO A 634 20.79 6.37 10.84
CA PRO A 634 21.03 7.78 10.56
C PRO A 634 20.79 8.63 11.81
N VAL A 635 21.56 9.70 11.93
CA VAL A 635 21.41 10.75 12.96
C VAL A 635 21.47 12.10 12.26
N ARG A 636 21.24 13.20 12.99
CA ARG A 636 21.21 14.55 12.39
C ARG A 636 22.48 14.87 11.57
N ASP A 637 23.64 14.49 12.08
CA ASP A 637 24.95 14.84 11.50
C ASP A 637 25.65 13.59 10.91
N GLY A 638 24.93 12.78 10.14
CA GLY A 638 25.44 11.59 9.47
C GLY A 638 24.92 10.28 10.05
N TRP A 639 25.80 9.37 10.46
CA TRP A 639 25.45 8.03 10.94
C TRP A 639 25.97 7.76 12.35
N ALA A 640 25.21 6.96 13.09
CA ALA A 640 25.65 6.33 14.31
C ALA A 640 25.73 4.82 14.12
N ALA A 641 26.73 4.20 14.74
CA ALA A 641 26.91 2.76 14.79
C ALA A 641 26.93 2.27 16.23
N PHE A 642 26.39 1.08 16.46
CA PHE A 642 26.33 0.46 17.78
C PHE A 642 26.87 -0.97 17.71
N ALA A 643 27.77 -1.31 18.61
CA ALA A 643 28.13 -2.69 18.93
C ALA A 643 27.32 -3.13 20.15
N VAL A 644 26.41 -4.07 19.97
CA VAL A 644 25.53 -4.60 21.03
C VAL A 644 25.91 -6.04 21.32
N THR A 645 26.14 -6.36 22.59
CA THR A 645 26.44 -7.70 23.10
C THR A 645 25.57 -7.99 24.33
N GLY A 646 25.61 -9.22 24.86
CA GLY A 646 24.94 -9.54 26.14
C GLY A 646 25.43 -8.69 27.33
N ALA A 647 26.62 -8.09 27.25
CA ALA A 647 27.17 -7.23 28.30
C ALA A 647 26.71 -5.76 28.21
N GLY A 648 26.14 -5.32 27.09
CA GLY A 648 25.70 -3.95 26.89
C GLY A 648 25.91 -3.46 25.45
N ALA A 649 25.98 -2.14 25.25
CA ALA A 649 26.22 -1.56 23.94
C ALA A 649 27.23 -0.42 23.98
N ARG A 650 28.09 -0.36 22.96
CA ARG A 650 28.96 0.79 22.67
C ARG A 650 28.48 1.51 21.42
N ALA A 651 28.46 2.84 21.46
CA ALA A 651 28.06 3.67 20.33
C ALA A 651 29.24 4.48 19.76
N VAL A 652 29.26 4.65 18.44
CA VAL A 652 30.25 5.43 17.70
C VAL A 652 29.51 6.36 16.74
N ALA A 653 29.89 7.64 16.71
CA ALA A 653 29.44 8.57 15.67
C ALA A 653 30.36 8.39 14.45
N LEU A 654 29.79 8.00 13.32
CA LEU A 654 30.54 7.74 12.07
C LEU A 654 30.66 8.98 11.18
N GLY A 655 29.86 10.02 11.44
CA GLY A 655 29.70 11.15 10.54
C GLY A 655 29.00 10.75 9.23
N PRO A 656 29.11 11.55 8.16
CA PRO A 656 28.58 11.19 6.85
C PRO A 656 29.22 9.90 6.32
N VAL A 657 28.39 8.97 5.85
CA VAL A 657 28.82 7.76 5.15
C VAL A 657 28.29 7.87 3.73
N ASP A 658 29.18 7.75 2.76
CA ASP A 658 28.81 7.63 1.34
C ASP A 658 28.73 6.14 0.98
N PRO A 659 27.53 5.57 0.76
CA PRO A 659 27.37 4.17 0.37
C PRO A 659 28.04 3.81 -0.96
N ARG A 660 28.48 4.81 -1.75
CA ARG A 660 29.21 4.63 -3.02
C ARG A 660 30.73 4.60 -2.85
N ALA A 661 31.24 4.83 -1.64
CA ALA A 661 32.67 4.82 -1.41
C ALA A 661 33.27 3.44 -1.70
N ALA A 662 34.56 3.41 -2.03
CA ALA A 662 35.29 2.16 -2.25
C ALA A 662 35.15 1.22 -1.04
N PRO A 663 35.06 -0.12 -1.23
CA PRO A 663 34.88 -1.07 -0.16
C PRO A 663 35.87 -0.91 0.99
N GLU A 664 37.13 -0.57 0.72
CA GLU A 664 38.18 -0.36 1.73
C GLU A 664 37.84 0.82 2.65
N ARG A 665 37.32 1.91 2.06
CA ARG A 665 36.89 3.10 2.82
C ARG A 665 35.65 2.80 3.65
N LEU A 666 34.69 2.07 3.07
CA LEU A 666 33.50 1.61 3.79
C LEU A 666 33.87 0.68 4.95
N GLY A 667 34.74 -0.31 4.72
CA GLY A 667 35.22 -1.23 5.75
C GLY A 667 35.95 -0.52 6.90
N ALA A 668 36.85 0.40 6.57
CA ALA A 668 37.55 1.21 7.57
C ALA A 668 36.59 2.09 8.40
N GLN A 669 35.56 2.66 7.78
CA GLN A 669 34.60 3.53 8.47
C GLN A 669 33.54 2.73 9.26
N LEU A 670 33.01 1.64 8.71
CA LEU A 670 31.89 0.89 9.27
C LEU A 670 32.31 -0.21 10.24
N LEU A 671 33.43 -0.89 9.97
CA LEU A 671 33.90 -2.05 10.73
C LEU A 671 35.07 -1.70 11.65
N GLY A 672 36.02 -0.90 11.15
CA GLY A 672 37.25 -0.50 11.87
C GLY A 672 37.02 0.02 13.30
N PRO A 673 35.97 0.83 13.58
CA PRO A 673 35.70 1.27 14.94
C PRO A 673 35.41 0.15 15.93
N PHE A 674 35.11 -1.07 15.48
CA PHE A 674 34.66 -2.22 16.27
C PHE A 674 35.62 -3.43 16.21
N ASP A 675 36.89 -3.21 15.85
CA ASP A 675 37.89 -4.28 15.71
C ASP A 675 37.97 -5.22 16.93
N GLU A 676 37.90 -4.67 18.15
CA GLU A 676 37.94 -5.48 19.38
C GLU A 676 36.70 -6.35 19.55
N GLU A 677 35.51 -5.79 19.33
CA GLU A 677 34.26 -6.52 19.45
C GLU A 677 34.14 -7.61 18.39
N ILE A 678 34.52 -7.30 17.14
CA ILE A 678 34.54 -8.25 16.04
C ILE A 678 35.53 -9.38 16.33
N ALA A 679 36.71 -9.09 16.89
CA ALA A 679 37.70 -10.09 17.22
C ALA A 679 37.25 -11.09 18.30
N ARG A 680 36.35 -10.68 19.20
CA ARG A 680 35.80 -11.52 20.29
C ARG A 680 34.51 -12.24 19.89
N ALA A 681 33.84 -11.80 18.82
CA ALA A 681 32.55 -12.33 18.41
C ALA A 681 32.66 -13.77 17.86
N ARG A 682 31.75 -14.65 18.28
CA ARG A 682 31.56 -15.99 17.68
C ARG A 682 30.68 -15.93 16.45
N ARG A 683 29.76 -14.97 16.42
CA ARG A 683 28.85 -14.66 15.31
C ARG A 683 28.61 -13.16 15.28
N LEU A 684 28.41 -12.62 14.08
CA LEU A 684 28.06 -11.23 13.85
C LEU A 684 26.70 -11.13 13.16
N ARG A 685 25.82 -10.28 13.67
CA ARG A 685 24.54 -9.95 13.05
C ARG A 685 24.47 -8.47 12.73
N PHE A 686 24.14 -8.13 11.48
CA PHE A 686 23.91 -6.76 11.06
C PHE A 686 22.45 -6.36 11.23
N ALA A 687 22.21 -5.16 11.74
CA ALA A 687 20.92 -4.48 11.74
C ALA A 687 21.12 -3.06 11.17
N ALA A 688 21.33 -3.00 9.85
CA ALA A 688 21.62 -1.77 9.14
C ALA A 688 20.33 -1.07 8.67
N TYR A 689 20.34 0.26 8.63
CA TYR A 689 19.20 1.05 8.19
C TYR A 689 19.37 1.56 6.75
N GLY A 690 18.30 1.52 5.96
CA GLY A 690 18.21 2.17 4.65
C GLY A 690 19.35 1.79 3.69
N PRO A 691 20.08 2.77 3.09
CA PRO A 691 21.13 2.48 2.12
C PRO A 691 22.25 1.55 2.60
N LEU A 692 22.55 1.52 3.91
CA LEU A 692 23.62 0.66 4.44
C LEU A 692 23.21 -0.81 4.52
N ASP A 693 21.91 -1.11 4.59
CA ASP A 693 21.39 -2.49 4.57
C ASP A 693 21.57 -3.16 3.20
N ARG A 694 21.69 -2.34 2.14
CA ARG A 694 21.89 -2.81 0.77
C ARG A 694 23.34 -3.24 0.50
N LEU A 695 24.27 -2.83 1.35
CA LEU A 695 25.69 -3.18 1.19
C LEU A 695 25.94 -4.65 1.50
N ASP A 696 26.91 -5.23 0.80
CA ASP A 696 27.47 -6.54 1.14
C ASP A 696 28.44 -6.38 2.33
N LEU A 697 27.89 -6.05 3.50
CA LEU A 697 28.63 -5.79 4.73
C LEU A 697 29.54 -6.97 5.12
N HIS A 698 29.13 -8.20 4.82
CA HIS A 698 29.93 -9.40 5.01
C HIS A 698 31.19 -9.45 4.14
N ALA A 699 31.19 -8.74 3.01
CA ALA A 699 32.27 -8.68 2.04
C ALA A 699 33.23 -7.51 2.25
N LEU A 700 32.86 -6.53 3.08
CA LEU A 700 33.69 -5.35 3.33
C LEU A 700 35.05 -5.76 3.91
N PRO A 701 36.16 -5.16 3.45
CA PRO A 701 37.49 -5.42 3.99
C PRO A 701 37.60 -5.06 5.47
N HIS A 702 38.14 -5.99 6.26
CA HIS A 702 38.52 -5.82 7.66
C HIS A 702 39.83 -6.58 7.92
N ALA A 703 40.85 -5.87 8.42
CA ALA A 703 42.20 -6.42 8.61
C ALA A 703 42.79 -7.11 7.35
N GLY A 704 42.53 -6.55 6.16
CA GLY A 704 43.08 -7.03 4.88
C GLY A 704 42.39 -8.26 4.29
N GLN A 705 41.26 -8.70 4.85
CA GLN A 705 40.42 -9.80 4.33
C GLN A 705 38.95 -9.38 4.35
N PRO A 706 38.05 -10.02 3.59
CA PRO A 706 36.61 -9.82 3.77
C PRO A 706 36.18 -10.17 5.20
N LEU A 707 35.24 -9.42 5.78
CA LEU A 707 34.77 -9.62 7.16
C LEU A 707 34.35 -11.07 7.43
N LEU A 708 33.67 -11.71 6.49
CA LEU A 708 33.23 -13.09 6.62
C LEU A 708 34.39 -14.09 6.78
N ALA A 709 35.64 -13.74 6.41
CA ALA A 709 36.79 -14.59 6.66
C ALA A 709 37.09 -14.72 8.16
N ARG A 710 36.66 -13.75 8.97
CA ARG A 710 36.87 -13.71 10.43
C ARG A 710 35.76 -14.39 11.22
N VAL A 711 34.50 -14.09 10.89
CA VAL A 711 33.34 -14.45 11.70
C VAL A 711 32.13 -14.80 10.81
N PRO A 712 31.28 -15.77 11.17
CA PRO A 712 29.99 -15.97 10.51
C PRO A 712 29.12 -14.71 10.60
N VAL A 713 28.53 -14.31 9.47
CA VAL A 713 27.70 -13.09 9.36
C VAL A 713 26.26 -13.46 9.04
N ALA A 714 25.31 -12.81 9.72
CA ALA A 714 23.88 -12.85 9.41
C ALA A 714 23.30 -11.43 9.29
N TYR A 715 22.18 -11.30 8.59
CA TYR A 715 21.41 -10.06 8.46
C TYR A 715 20.13 -10.21 9.29
N GLY A 716 20.01 -9.46 10.38
CA GLY A 716 18.92 -9.60 11.35
C GLY A 716 17.70 -8.77 11.00
N LEU A 717 16.50 -9.26 11.29
CA LEU A 717 15.24 -8.52 11.11
C LEU A 717 14.67 -7.96 12.41
N ASP A 718 15.30 -8.27 13.55
CA ASP A 718 14.91 -7.83 14.89
C ASP A 718 13.48 -8.29 15.28
N LEU A 719 13.05 -9.41 14.72
CA LEU A 719 11.83 -10.13 15.06
C LEU A 719 12.07 -11.04 16.28
N PRO A 720 11.06 -11.24 17.14
CA PRO A 720 11.12 -12.19 18.23
C PRO A 720 11.56 -13.60 17.74
N PRO A 721 12.47 -14.26 18.47
CA PRO A 721 12.84 -15.63 18.17
C PRO A 721 11.67 -16.57 18.48
N ARG A 722 11.51 -17.60 17.66
CA ARG A 722 10.52 -18.65 17.91
C ARG A 722 11.15 -19.74 18.79
N PRO A 723 10.47 -20.27 19.82
CA PRO A 723 10.99 -21.41 20.56
C PRO A 723 11.30 -22.56 19.59
N PRO A 724 12.45 -23.22 19.72
CA PRO A 724 12.80 -24.35 18.87
C PRO A 724 11.70 -25.42 19.02
N ALA A 725 11.11 -25.82 17.90
CA ALA A 725 10.17 -26.94 17.92
C ALA A 725 10.90 -28.18 18.46
N PRO A 726 10.26 -29.01 19.31
CA PRO A 726 10.85 -30.28 19.75
C PRO A 726 11.32 -31.05 18.52
N SER A 727 12.51 -31.68 18.61
CA SER A 727 13.27 -32.31 17.51
C SER A 727 12.38 -32.65 16.32
N SER A 728 12.25 -31.71 15.39
CA SER A 728 11.31 -31.89 14.30
C SER A 728 11.74 -33.10 13.47
N PRO A 729 10.79 -33.90 12.95
CA PRO A 729 11.14 -34.91 11.96
C PRO A 729 12.04 -34.29 10.88
N ARG A 730 13.07 -35.00 10.45
CA ARG A 730 13.93 -34.57 9.33
C ARG A 730 13.12 -34.64 8.04
N SER A 731 12.27 -33.66 7.79
CA SER A 731 11.39 -33.60 6.63
C SER A 731 11.62 -32.31 5.85
N ALA A 732 11.79 -32.44 4.55
CA ALA A 732 12.07 -31.34 3.64
C ALA A 732 11.09 -31.29 2.47
N VAL A 733 10.85 -30.07 1.99
CA VAL A 733 10.19 -29.81 0.71
C VAL A 733 11.23 -29.25 -0.24
N VAL A 734 11.36 -29.87 -1.40
CA VAL A 734 12.30 -29.48 -2.45
C VAL A 734 11.48 -29.15 -3.70
N VAL A 735 11.55 -27.90 -4.15
CA VAL A 735 10.84 -27.38 -5.33
C VAL A 735 11.87 -27.04 -6.39
N GLY A 736 11.72 -27.57 -7.61
CA GLY A 736 12.69 -27.40 -8.69
C GLY A 736 12.09 -27.02 -10.02
N ASP A 737 12.56 -25.93 -10.61
CA ASP A 737 12.22 -25.47 -11.96
C ASP A 737 10.70 -25.55 -12.28
N PRO A 738 9.83 -24.83 -11.56
CA PRO A 738 8.37 -24.96 -11.76
C PRO A 738 7.88 -24.53 -13.14
N ARG A 739 8.61 -23.62 -13.81
CA ARG A 739 8.27 -23.14 -15.17
C ARG A 739 8.81 -24.03 -16.28
N GLY A 740 9.69 -24.97 -15.95
CA GLY A 740 10.30 -25.88 -16.90
C GLY A 740 11.37 -25.25 -17.79
N ASP A 741 11.82 -24.03 -17.48
CA ASP A 741 12.72 -23.20 -18.30
C ASP A 741 14.13 -23.02 -17.70
N LEU A 742 14.43 -23.63 -16.55
CA LEU A 742 15.75 -23.61 -15.89
C LEU A 742 16.29 -25.03 -15.64
N PRO A 743 17.01 -25.63 -16.61
CA PRO A 743 17.57 -26.97 -16.46
C PRO A 743 18.54 -27.15 -15.29
N ALA A 744 19.35 -26.14 -14.95
CA ALA A 744 20.29 -26.27 -13.82
C ALA A 744 19.56 -26.23 -12.48
N ALA A 745 18.56 -25.35 -12.30
CA ALA A 745 17.68 -25.37 -11.14
C ALA A 745 16.95 -26.73 -10.96
N ARG A 746 16.53 -27.37 -12.06
CA ARG A 746 15.95 -28.72 -12.03
C ARG A 746 16.95 -29.76 -11.55
N ALA A 747 18.17 -29.72 -12.07
CA ALA A 747 19.25 -30.63 -11.67
C ALA A 747 19.68 -30.40 -10.20
N GLU A 748 19.77 -29.14 -9.77
CA GLU A 748 20.04 -28.74 -8.39
C GLU A 748 19.01 -29.35 -7.43
N ALA A 749 17.72 -29.10 -7.67
CA ALA A 749 16.64 -29.61 -6.84
C ALA A 749 16.65 -31.15 -6.77
N ALA A 750 16.81 -31.83 -7.90
CA ALA A 750 16.91 -33.29 -7.92
C ALA A 750 18.11 -33.80 -7.09
N ALA A 751 19.27 -33.15 -7.20
CA ALA A 751 20.45 -33.50 -6.43
C ALA A 751 20.24 -33.22 -4.93
N ARG A 752 19.62 -32.09 -4.55
CA ARG A 752 19.36 -31.76 -3.13
C ARG A 752 18.36 -32.74 -2.51
N ALA A 753 17.31 -33.11 -3.24
CA ALA A 753 16.36 -34.12 -2.80
C ALA A 753 17.04 -35.47 -2.56
N ALA A 754 17.90 -35.91 -3.49
CA ALA A 754 18.66 -37.15 -3.34
C ALA A 754 19.65 -37.12 -2.16
N ASP A 755 20.35 -35.99 -1.96
CA ASP A 755 21.31 -35.82 -0.85
C ASP A 755 20.61 -35.89 0.51
N LEU A 756 19.45 -35.25 0.64
CA LEU A 756 18.64 -35.28 1.85
C LEU A 756 18.12 -36.69 2.14
N LEU A 757 17.59 -37.40 1.13
CA LEU A 757 17.15 -38.79 1.25
C LEU A 757 18.29 -39.70 1.75
N ARG A 758 19.50 -39.56 1.21
CA ARG A 758 20.68 -40.34 1.66
C ARG A 758 21.07 -40.05 3.11
N ARG A 759 20.76 -38.86 3.62
CA ARG A 759 20.99 -38.44 5.01
C ARG A 759 19.81 -38.77 5.95
N GLY A 760 18.87 -39.59 5.49
CA GLY A 760 17.73 -40.06 6.28
C GLY A 760 16.60 -39.04 6.43
N TRP A 761 16.49 -38.07 5.53
CA TRP A 761 15.36 -37.13 5.51
C TRP A 761 14.18 -37.72 4.74
N SER A 762 12.96 -37.42 5.20
CA SER A 762 11.76 -37.51 4.37
C SER A 762 11.72 -36.32 3.42
N VAL A 763 11.53 -36.54 2.13
CA VAL A 763 11.56 -35.46 1.13
C VAL A 763 10.32 -35.51 0.27
N VAL A 764 9.63 -34.37 0.15
CA VAL A 764 8.66 -34.14 -0.93
C VAL A 764 9.31 -33.29 -2.00
N HIS A 765 9.50 -33.89 -3.17
CA HIS A 765 10.10 -33.26 -4.33
C HIS A 765 9.01 -32.90 -5.34
N LEU A 766 8.85 -31.61 -5.63
CA LEU A 766 7.91 -31.07 -6.60
C LEU A 766 8.71 -30.38 -7.71
N ALA A 767 8.61 -30.87 -8.95
CA ALA A 767 9.38 -30.32 -10.08
C ALA A 767 8.52 -30.12 -11.33
N GLY A 768 8.83 -29.08 -12.12
CA GLY A 768 8.07 -28.74 -13.33
C GLY A 768 6.57 -28.60 -13.03
N GLU A 769 5.74 -29.22 -13.86
CA GLU A 769 4.26 -29.17 -13.77
C GLU A 769 3.69 -29.67 -12.42
N ALA A 770 4.44 -30.46 -11.64
CA ALA A 770 4.01 -30.90 -10.32
C ALA A 770 4.12 -29.81 -9.24
N ALA A 771 4.91 -28.75 -9.48
CA ALA A 771 5.13 -27.65 -8.56
C ALA A 771 4.04 -26.56 -8.68
N THR A 772 2.77 -26.95 -8.56
CA THR A 772 1.62 -26.04 -8.55
C THR A 772 1.51 -25.28 -7.23
N HIS A 773 0.76 -24.16 -7.20
CA HIS A 773 0.48 -23.41 -5.96
C HIS A 773 -0.05 -24.29 -4.85
N ASP A 774 -1.11 -25.05 -5.13
CA ASP A 774 -1.76 -25.91 -4.14
C ASP A 774 -0.81 -26.99 -3.62
N ALA A 775 -0.01 -27.61 -4.51
CA ALA A 775 0.93 -28.66 -4.13
C ALA A 775 2.06 -28.12 -3.23
N VAL A 776 2.66 -26.98 -3.61
CA VAL A 776 3.71 -26.33 -2.82
C VAL A 776 3.17 -25.87 -1.47
N ARG A 777 2.01 -25.19 -1.44
CA ARG A 777 1.34 -24.75 -0.21
C ARG A 777 1.10 -25.94 0.73
N ALA A 778 0.42 -26.98 0.24
CA ALA A 778 0.13 -28.16 1.04
C ALA A 778 1.40 -28.84 1.55
N ALA A 779 2.44 -28.93 0.70
CA ALA A 779 3.70 -29.56 1.08
C ALA A 779 4.42 -28.79 2.20
N VAL A 780 4.47 -27.47 2.11
CA VAL A 780 5.12 -26.55 3.08
C VAL A 780 4.36 -26.49 4.40
N GLU A 781 3.03 -26.50 4.36
CA GLU A 781 2.21 -26.43 5.57
C GLU A 781 2.19 -27.73 6.38
N ARG A 782 2.65 -28.86 5.84
CA ARG A 782 2.65 -30.14 6.56
C ARG A 782 3.42 -30.06 7.88
N SER A 783 2.85 -30.70 8.90
CA SER A 783 3.48 -30.77 10.23
C SER A 783 4.83 -31.49 10.13
N GLY A 784 5.83 -30.97 10.83
CA GLY A 784 7.17 -31.56 10.90
C GLY A 784 8.10 -31.26 9.72
N VAL A 785 7.68 -30.47 8.72
CA VAL A 785 8.60 -29.96 7.69
C VAL A 785 9.50 -28.89 8.32
N SER A 786 10.81 -29.12 8.28
CA SER A 786 11.82 -28.23 8.89
C SER A 786 12.66 -27.48 7.85
N LEU A 787 12.66 -27.93 6.59
CA LEU A 787 13.39 -27.32 5.49
C LEU A 787 12.51 -27.13 4.24
N LEU A 788 12.54 -25.92 3.66
CA LEU A 788 12.14 -25.66 2.27
C LEU A 788 13.38 -25.31 1.46
N HIS A 789 13.58 -25.99 0.32
CA HIS A 789 14.51 -25.59 -0.71
C HIS A 789 13.74 -25.30 -1.99
N TYR A 790 13.80 -24.07 -2.47
CA TYR A 790 13.23 -23.66 -3.75
C TYR A 790 14.37 -23.31 -4.71
N ALA A 791 14.42 -23.97 -5.86
CA ALA A 791 15.32 -23.67 -6.96
C ALA A 791 14.52 -23.27 -8.20
N GLY A 792 14.66 -22.01 -8.62
CA GLY A 792 13.91 -21.45 -9.73
C GLY A 792 14.01 -19.93 -9.81
N HIS A 793 13.01 -19.32 -10.43
CA HIS A 793 12.96 -17.86 -10.53
C HIS A 793 12.51 -17.24 -9.20
N GLY A 794 13.06 -16.08 -8.88
CA GLY A 794 12.51 -15.17 -7.88
C GLY A 794 12.23 -13.83 -8.54
N LEU A 795 11.14 -13.18 -8.13
CA LEU A 795 10.83 -11.86 -8.64
C LEU A 795 10.49 -10.92 -7.49
N PHE A 796 11.25 -9.83 -7.42
CA PHE A 796 10.92 -8.69 -6.58
C PHE A 796 10.06 -7.71 -7.39
N GLU A 797 8.81 -7.51 -6.97
CA GLU A 797 7.84 -6.69 -7.69
C GLU A 797 7.01 -5.81 -6.73
N GLY A 798 6.53 -4.69 -7.28
CA GLY A 798 5.75 -3.70 -6.54
C GLY A 798 6.61 -2.72 -5.75
N ARG A 799 6.04 -1.55 -5.47
CA ARG A 799 6.72 -0.42 -4.81
C ARG A 799 7.31 -0.81 -3.44
N ASP A 800 6.59 -1.66 -2.73
CA ASP A 800 6.77 -2.03 -1.32
C ASP A 800 7.08 -3.53 -1.16
N GLY A 801 7.37 -4.22 -2.28
CA GLY A 801 7.69 -5.64 -2.32
C GLY A 801 6.50 -6.59 -2.17
N TRP A 802 5.27 -6.10 -1.95
CA TRP A 802 4.10 -6.96 -1.73
C TRP A 802 3.65 -7.78 -2.95
N ARG A 803 4.09 -7.39 -4.16
CA ARG A 803 3.82 -8.13 -5.39
C ARG A 803 4.93 -9.13 -5.72
N SER A 804 5.97 -9.22 -4.88
CA SER A 804 7.04 -10.19 -5.04
C SER A 804 6.51 -11.62 -4.88
N GLY A 805 7.10 -12.55 -5.61
CA GLY A 805 6.63 -13.93 -5.64
C GLY A 805 7.64 -14.89 -6.26
N LEU A 806 7.46 -16.18 -5.94
CA LEU A 806 8.13 -17.30 -6.58
C LEU A 806 7.19 -17.86 -7.66
N PRO A 807 7.55 -17.80 -8.96
CA PRO A 807 6.75 -18.41 -10.01
C PRO A 807 6.64 -19.93 -9.82
N LEU A 808 5.45 -20.46 -10.05
CA LEU A 808 5.08 -21.86 -9.93
C LEU A 808 4.51 -22.40 -11.25
N ALA A 809 4.23 -23.70 -11.31
CA ALA A 809 3.64 -24.34 -12.48
C ALA A 809 2.27 -23.76 -12.84
N GLY A 810 1.85 -23.91 -14.11
CA GLY A 810 0.54 -23.45 -14.58
C GLY A 810 0.34 -21.93 -14.56
N GLY A 811 1.43 -21.15 -14.50
CA GLY A 811 1.37 -19.68 -14.37
C GLY A 811 1.01 -19.18 -12.97
N GLY A 812 0.97 -20.07 -11.97
CA GLY A 812 0.74 -19.74 -10.56
C GLY A 812 1.96 -19.09 -9.89
N TRP A 813 1.75 -18.53 -8.69
CA TRP A 813 2.80 -17.81 -7.95
C TRP A 813 2.64 -18.02 -6.44
N LEU A 814 3.73 -18.32 -5.73
CA LEU A 814 3.78 -18.17 -4.27
C LEU A 814 4.22 -16.73 -3.93
N THR A 815 3.25 -15.85 -3.70
CA THR A 815 3.49 -14.42 -3.42
C THR A 815 3.80 -14.16 -1.94
N VAL A 816 4.29 -12.96 -1.62
CA VAL A 816 4.41 -12.49 -0.22
C VAL A 816 3.11 -12.63 0.56
N GLY A 817 1.96 -12.31 -0.06
CA GLY A 817 0.65 -12.50 0.56
C GLY A 817 0.33 -13.96 0.83
N ASP A 818 0.69 -14.86 -0.09
CA ASP A 818 0.51 -16.30 0.11
C ASP A 818 1.37 -16.81 1.28
N ILE A 819 2.63 -16.37 1.38
CA ILE A 819 3.55 -16.75 2.46
C ILE A 819 3.01 -16.28 3.82
N LEU A 820 2.55 -15.03 3.91
CA LEU A 820 1.91 -14.46 5.09
C LEU A 820 0.51 -15.04 5.36
N ALA A 821 -0.03 -15.87 4.47
CA ALA A 821 -1.27 -16.59 4.69
C ALA A 821 -1.04 -18.07 5.00
N LEU A 822 0.21 -18.57 4.99
CA LEU A 822 0.54 -19.96 5.35
C LEU A 822 0.27 -20.22 6.82
N ALA A 823 -0.31 -21.37 7.14
CA ALA A 823 -0.59 -21.75 8.53
C ALA A 823 0.71 -21.99 9.31
N ARG A 824 1.76 -22.43 8.61
CA ARG A 824 3.10 -22.72 9.14
C ARG A 824 4.12 -22.57 8.02
N VAL A 825 5.35 -22.24 8.40
CA VAL A 825 6.52 -22.27 7.51
C VAL A 825 7.64 -23.10 8.14
N PRO A 826 8.52 -23.72 7.32
CA PRO A 826 9.70 -24.41 7.81
C PRO A 826 10.68 -23.48 8.55
N GLN A 827 11.45 -24.04 9.49
CA GLN A 827 12.43 -23.28 10.28
C GLN A 827 13.56 -22.73 9.41
N VAL A 828 13.98 -23.50 8.40
CA VAL A 828 15.01 -23.10 7.43
C VAL A 828 14.39 -23.04 6.05
N VAL A 829 14.59 -21.91 5.38
CA VAL A 829 14.16 -21.70 3.99
C VAL A 829 15.37 -21.34 3.14
N VAL A 830 15.54 -22.02 2.01
CA VAL A 830 16.58 -21.74 1.03
C VAL A 830 15.91 -21.36 -0.28
N LEU A 831 16.10 -20.11 -0.69
CA LEU A 831 15.55 -19.53 -1.92
C LEU A 831 16.69 -19.37 -2.93
N SER A 832 16.95 -20.42 -3.72
CA SER A 832 17.86 -20.41 -4.85
C SER A 832 17.16 -19.78 -6.06
N GLY A 833 17.08 -18.44 -6.05
CA GLY A 833 16.45 -17.64 -7.09
C GLY A 833 16.77 -16.15 -6.95
N CYS A 834 16.69 -15.42 -8.07
CA CYS A 834 17.04 -14.00 -8.17
C CYS A 834 16.19 -13.11 -7.22
N ASP A 835 16.81 -12.06 -6.68
CA ASP A 835 16.13 -10.99 -5.91
C ASP A 835 15.27 -11.47 -4.71
N THR A 836 15.52 -12.67 -4.19
CA THR A 836 14.71 -13.29 -3.13
C THR A 836 14.94 -12.68 -1.73
N ALA A 837 16.05 -11.95 -1.54
CA ALA A 837 16.36 -11.16 -0.34
C ALA A 837 16.15 -9.65 -0.55
N ARG A 838 15.72 -9.21 -1.73
CA ARG A 838 15.57 -7.78 -2.05
C ARG A 838 14.37 -7.18 -1.31
N THR A 839 14.52 -5.92 -0.89
CA THR A 839 13.46 -5.09 -0.30
C THR A 839 13.27 -3.81 -1.11
N ALA A 840 12.17 -3.10 -0.83
CA ALA A 840 11.76 -1.90 -1.56
C ALA A 840 12.78 -0.76 -1.48
N ASP A 841 13.11 -0.16 -2.63
CA ASP A 841 14.09 0.92 -2.70
C ASP A 841 13.63 2.23 -2.02
N LEU A 842 12.31 2.45 -1.94
CA LEU A 842 11.71 3.61 -1.29
C LEU A 842 11.49 3.44 0.23
N ALA A 843 11.58 2.20 0.73
CA ALA A 843 11.54 1.95 2.16
C ALA A 843 12.86 2.45 2.79
N ARG A 844 12.76 3.41 3.73
CA ARG A 844 13.93 3.91 4.47
C ARG A 844 14.34 2.95 5.59
N ALA A 845 13.37 2.26 6.19
CA ALA A 845 13.57 1.21 7.18
C ALA A 845 13.59 -0.19 6.52
N GLU A 846 13.51 -1.27 7.32
CA GLU A 846 13.42 -2.63 6.78
C GLU A 846 12.12 -2.78 5.96
N GLY A 847 12.27 -3.05 4.66
CA GLY A 847 11.16 -3.28 3.74
C GLY A 847 10.67 -4.72 3.75
N LEU A 848 9.64 -5.01 2.96
CA LEU A 848 9.13 -6.38 2.78
C LEU A 848 9.66 -6.98 1.47
N GLY A 849 10.02 -8.26 1.52
CA GLY A 849 10.48 -9.09 0.42
C GLY A 849 10.15 -10.55 0.71
N LEU A 850 10.56 -11.48 -0.17
CA LEU A 850 10.26 -12.91 0.01
C LEU A 850 10.91 -13.47 1.28
N ALA A 851 12.19 -13.19 1.50
CA ALA A 851 12.88 -13.63 2.71
C ALA A 851 12.29 -13.03 3.99
N GLN A 852 11.96 -11.75 3.99
CA GLN A 852 11.31 -11.08 5.12
C GLN A 852 9.90 -11.63 5.39
N ALA A 853 9.14 -12.01 4.36
CA ALA A 853 7.84 -12.63 4.51
C ALA A 853 7.94 -14.03 5.14
N PHE A 854 8.88 -14.87 4.68
CA PHE A 854 9.15 -16.17 5.31
C PHE A 854 9.64 -16.02 6.74
N ALA A 855 10.53 -15.05 6.98
CA ALA A 855 10.97 -14.73 8.33
C ALA A 855 9.77 -14.34 9.18
N ALA A 856 8.96 -13.36 8.77
CA ALA A 856 7.78 -12.89 9.50
C ALA A 856 6.79 -14.03 9.78
N ALA A 857 6.57 -14.91 8.80
CA ALA A 857 5.63 -16.02 8.92
C ALA A 857 6.13 -17.12 9.88
N GLY A 858 7.43 -17.20 10.18
CA GLY A 858 7.91 -18.15 11.18
C GLY A 858 9.29 -18.75 10.98
N ALA A 859 9.94 -18.52 9.83
CA ALA A 859 11.22 -19.15 9.53
C ALA A 859 12.33 -18.48 10.35
N SER A 860 13.16 -19.27 11.02
CA SER A 860 14.27 -18.78 11.85
C SER A 860 15.41 -18.20 11.01
N VAL A 861 15.67 -18.81 9.85
CA VAL A 861 16.68 -18.37 8.90
C VAL A 861 16.25 -18.61 7.46
N VAL A 862 16.51 -17.62 6.62
CA VAL A 862 16.29 -17.68 5.18
C VAL A 862 17.60 -17.42 4.46
N VAL A 863 18.04 -18.35 3.61
CA VAL A 863 19.14 -18.14 2.67
C VAL A 863 18.55 -17.65 1.36
N ALA A 864 18.88 -16.45 0.94
CA ALA A 864 18.27 -15.82 -0.22
C ALA A 864 19.24 -14.87 -0.94
N ALA A 865 19.02 -14.64 -2.23
CA ALA A 865 19.88 -13.81 -3.06
C ALA A 865 19.44 -12.35 -3.06
N ALA A 866 20.37 -11.42 -2.80
CA ALA A 866 20.11 -9.98 -2.73
C ALA A 866 19.95 -9.30 -4.09
N ARG A 867 20.30 -10.00 -5.17
CA ARG A 867 20.32 -9.51 -6.56
C ARG A 867 20.16 -10.67 -7.56
N PRO A 868 20.07 -10.40 -8.88
CA PRO A 868 20.07 -11.47 -9.88
C PRO A 868 21.35 -12.30 -9.85
N VAL A 869 21.22 -13.63 -9.85
CA VAL A 869 22.34 -14.58 -9.81
C VAL A 869 22.32 -15.46 -11.05
N ARG A 870 23.50 -15.80 -11.58
CA ARG A 870 23.61 -16.78 -12.68
C ARG A 870 23.21 -18.17 -12.17
N ASP A 871 22.36 -18.87 -12.93
CA ASP A 871 21.83 -20.21 -12.61
C ASP A 871 22.94 -21.20 -12.20
N ALA A 872 24.04 -21.26 -12.96
CA ALA A 872 25.17 -22.14 -12.64
C ALA A 872 25.88 -21.80 -11.32
N LEU A 873 25.99 -20.52 -10.96
CA LEU A 873 26.62 -20.09 -9.70
C LEU A 873 25.72 -20.44 -8.51
N ALA A 874 24.41 -20.27 -8.64
CA ALA A 874 23.44 -20.68 -7.62
C ALA A 874 23.53 -22.19 -7.36
N ALA A 875 23.56 -23.01 -8.42
CA ALA A 875 23.71 -24.46 -8.32
C ALA A 875 25.03 -24.89 -7.65
N GLU A 876 26.15 -24.23 -7.96
CA GLU A 876 27.44 -24.50 -7.31
C GLU A 876 27.40 -24.17 -5.82
N LEU A 877 26.84 -23.01 -5.45
CA LEU A 877 26.70 -22.57 -4.07
C LEU A 877 25.80 -23.53 -3.27
N MET A 878 24.65 -23.93 -3.82
CA MET A 878 23.73 -24.87 -3.16
C MET A 878 24.31 -26.29 -3.09
N THR A 879 25.16 -26.66 -4.05
CA THR A 879 25.93 -27.91 -3.99
C THR A 879 26.86 -27.90 -2.77
N ALA A 880 27.66 -26.83 -2.63
CA ALA A 880 28.60 -26.67 -1.54
C ALA A 880 27.91 -26.54 -0.16
N LEU A 881 26.80 -25.81 -0.08
CA LEU A 881 26.06 -25.57 1.16
C LEU A 881 25.57 -26.87 1.82
N TYR A 882 25.00 -27.77 1.03
CA TYR A 882 24.52 -29.07 1.49
C TYR A 882 25.62 -30.14 1.56
N GLY A 883 26.75 -29.92 0.87
CA GLY A 883 27.89 -30.84 0.82
C GLY A 883 28.58 -31.05 2.17
N GLY A 884 28.45 -30.12 3.12
CA GLY A 884 28.92 -30.28 4.49
C GLY A 884 30.45 -30.31 4.59
N ARG A 885 31.09 -29.14 4.48
CA ARG A 885 32.42 -28.90 5.07
C ARG A 885 32.28 -27.79 6.09
N ALA A 886 31.79 -28.12 7.28
CA ALA A 886 31.96 -27.21 8.42
C ALA A 886 33.47 -27.04 8.65
N PRO A 887 33.98 -25.81 8.85
CA PRO A 887 35.41 -25.62 9.09
C PRO A 887 35.77 -26.24 10.44
N GLY A 888 36.57 -27.31 10.43
CA GLY A 888 37.58 -27.49 11.45
C GLY A 888 38.60 -26.36 11.25
N HIS A 889 38.60 -25.37 12.15
CA HIS A 889 39.62 -24.31 12.32
C HIS A 889 40.65 -24.19 11.18
N ALA A 890 40.22 -23.74 10.01
CA ALA A 890 41.13 -23.51 8.88
C ALA A 890 41.70 -22.09 9.03
N GLY A 891 42.78 -21.98 9.83
CA GLY A 891 43.47 -20.72 10.06
C GLY A 891 44.53 -20.71 11.17
N ALA A 892 45.24 -21.81 11.41
CA ALA A 892 46.59 -21.75 11.97
C ALA A 892 47.59 -22.07 10.84
N LEU A 893 48.64 -21.26 10.73
CA LEU A 893 49.78 -21.43 9.82
C LEU A 893 50.47 -22.81 10.02
N PRO A 894 51.32 -23.27 9.07
CA PRO A 894 51.81 -24.66 9.02
C PRO A 894 52.52 -25.08 10.32
N GLY A 895 52.03 -26.15 10.99
CA GLY A 895 52.67 -26.75 12.17
C GLY A 895 51.76 -27.28 13.30
N GLY A 896 50.43 -27.14 13.19
CA GLY A 896 49.48 -27.65 14.20
C GLY A 896 49.08 -29.13 14.00
N PRO A 897 48.61 -29.83 15.06
CA PRO A 897 48.23 -31.24 14.98
C PRO A 897 47.03 -31.47 14.04
N SER A 898 47.01 -32.64 13.40
CA SER A 898 46.01 -33.01 12.37
C SER A 898 44.56 -32.98 12.89
N PRO A 899 43.58 -32.60 12.06
CA PRO A 899 42.18 -32.56 12.45
C PRO A 899 41.57 -33.95 12.57
N GLU A 900 40.71 -34.14 13.59
CA GLU A 900 39.80 -35.29 13.70
C GLU A 900 38.81 -35.35 12.53
N PRO A 901 38.29 -36.56 12.18
CA PRO A 901 37.34 -36.72 11.08
C PRO A 901 36.03 -35.96 11.36
N PRO A 902 35.42 -35.30 10.35
CA PRO A 902 34.22 -34.48 10.55
C PRO A 902 33.00 -35.36 10.86
N GLY A 903 32.39 -35.16 12.02
CA GLY A 903 31.07 -35.74 12.34
C GLY A 903 29.94 -35.13 11.50
N ASP A 904 28.80 -35.85 11.45
CA ASP A 904 27.55 -35.55 10.73
C ASP A 904 26.84 -34.23 11.17
N ARG A 905 27.52 -33.09 11.16
CA ARG A 905 26.87 -31.79 11.34
C ARG A 905 26.16 -31.38 10.06
N LEU A 906 24.84 -31.21 10.13
CA LEU A 906 24.03 -30.70 9.02
C LEU A 906 24.21 -29.18 8.93
N PHE A 907 24.18 -28.61 7.72
CA PHE A 907 24.25 -27.15 7.54
C PHE A 907 23.15 -26.38 8.30
N LEU A 908 22.08 -27.09 8.65
CA LEU A 908 20.92 -26.60 9.40
C LEU A 908 21.23 -26.29 10.87
N ASP A 909 22.32 -26.84 11.42
CA ASP A 909 22.72 -26.59 12.81
C ASP A 909 23.26 -25.15 13.00
N ASP A 910 23.92 -24.61 11.96
CA ASP A 910 24.41 -23.23 11.92
C ASP A 910 24.50 -22.74 10.46
N VAL A 911 23.36 -22.28 9.94
CA VAL A 911 23.23 -21.83 8.54
C VAL A 911 24.18 -20.67 8.20
N PRO A 912 24.33 -19.61 9.02
CA PRO A 912 25.33 -18.57 8.76
C PRO A 912 26.77 -19.10 8.66
N ALA A 913 27.18 -20.05 9.52
CA ALA A 913 28.51 -20.64 9.46
C ALA A 913 28.70 -21.52 8.22
N ALA A 914 27.67 -22.26 7.81
CA ALA A 914 27.69 -23.05 6.59
C ALA A 914 27.79 -22.18 5.34
N LEU A 915 26.99 -21.11 5.24
CA LEU A 915 27.04 -20.15 4.13
C LEU A 915 28.43 -19.51 4.02
N ARG A 916 29.00 -19.04 5.14
CA ARG A 916 30.37 -18.52 5.20
C ARG A 916 31.39 -19.50 4.61
N ALA A 917 31.31 -20.79 4.93
CA ALA A 917 32.27 -21.77 4.45
C ALA A 917 32.21 -21.94 2.93
N VAL A 918 31.01 -21.86 2.35
CA VAL A 918 30.79 -21.90 0.90
C VAL A 918 31.33 -20.65 0.24
N GLU A 919 30.99 -19.47 0.75
CA GLU A 919 31.43 -18.18 0.20
C GLU A 919 32.96 -18.06 0.19
N LEU A 920 33.65 -18.49 1.25
CA LEU A 920 35.13 -18.53 1.29
C LEU A 920 35.73 -19.53 0.32
N THR A 921 35.00 -20.59 -0.03
CA THR A 921 35.45 -21.58 -1.02
C THR A 921 35.32 -20.98 -2.42
N LEU A 922 34.18 -20.35 -2.71
CA LEU A 922 33.93 -19.68 -3.98
C LEU A 922 34.86 -18.48 -4.19
N LEU A 923 35.08 -17.64 -3.17
CA LEU A 923 36.04 -16.53 -3.23
C LEU A 923 37.45 -17.02 -3.57
N ARG A 924 37.88 -18.17 -3.02
CA ARG A 924 39.20 -18.76 -3.32
C ARG A 924 39.27 -19.35 -4.73
N ALA A 925 38.19 -19.95 -5.21
CA ALA A 925 38.12 -20.57 -6.54
C ALA A 925 37.97 -19.53 -7.66
N SER A 926 37.18 -18.49 -7.43
CA SER A 926 36.85 -17.43 -8.39
C SER A 926 36.68 -16.08 -7.68
N PRO A 927 37.78 -15.35 -7.41
CA PRO A 927 37.73 -14.08 -6.69
C PRO A 927 36.85 -12.99 -7.36
N GLU A 928 36.76 -13.01 -8.69
CA GLU A 928 35.93 -12.10 -9.49
C GLU A 928 34.46 -12.56 -9.61
N GLY A 929 34.12 -13.73 -9.05
CA GLY A 929 32.74 -14.24 -9.04
C GLY A 929 31.87 -13.50 -8.02
N ASP A 930 30.55 -13.48 -8.25
CA ASP A 930 29.58 -12.88 -7.33
C ASP A 930 29.24 -13.81 -6.16
N TRP A 931 30.26 -14.18 -5.39
CA TRP A 931 30.12 -15.06 -4.23
C TRP A 931 29.35 -14.40 -3.07
N THR A 932 29.16 -13.08 -3.10
CA THR A 932 28.47 -12.26 -2.07
C THR A 932 26.95 -12.18 -2.26
N SER A 933 26.42 -12.77 -3.32
CA SER A 933 25.01 -12.64 -3.70
C SER A 933 24.01 -13.16 -2.66
N PHE A 934 24.38 -14.18 -1.89
CA PHE A 934 23.47 -14.82 -0.93
C PHE A 934 23.68 -14.27 0.47
N ARG A 935 22.58 -14.14 1.22
CA ARG A 935 22.60 -13.68 2.62
C ARG A 935 21.84 -14.68 3.48
N ALA A 936 22.35 -14.91 4.69
CA ALA A 936 21.59 -15.54 5.76
C ALA A 936 20.78 -14.46 6.49
N ILE A 937 19.49 -14.39 6.18
CA ILE A 937 18.53 -13.48 6.82
C ILE A 937 17.95 -14.21 8.04
N VAL A 938 18.05 -13.60 9.21
CA VAL A 938 17.59 -14.20 10.47
C VAL A 938 16.55 -13.32 11.14
N ARG A 939 15.65 -13.94 11.90
CA ARG A 939 14.64 -13.23 12.70
C ARG A 939 15.31 -12.24 13.66
#